data_AF-A0A1G5SFA7-F1
#
_entry.id   AF-A0A1G5SFA7-F1
#
_cell.length_a   1.000
_cell.length_b   1.000
_cell.length_c   1.000
_cell.angle_alpha   90.00
_cell.angle_beta   90.00
_cell.angle_gamma   90.00
#
_symmetry.space_group_name_H-M   'P 1'
#
loop_
_entity.id
_entity.type
_entity.pdbx_description
1 polymer ?
#
loop_
_entity_poly.entity_id
_entity_poly.type
_entity_poly.pdbx_seq_one_letter_code
_entity_poly.pdbx_strand_id
1 'polypeptide(L)'
;MTIPKTRLSDHISPAWALLTLVVGFIIYGSLFPFNFQSPQPFEQLYANLNPFLQRSDAIDNFLLFIPLGVALYFCFNRISQRAIAAVLLWIFLGVLLQIVQLYLPGRVASLTDSFWNVLGLITGLLSARLLTPWLHHHSIRIQQPHDRFALILFMAWLVYESFPFVPTLDISELRNHTKTFFYAPPFEWMRLWQHLLAAILGTLAALRAQLLQQRWSIIMITVLVLILLEILVPYGNLHRETLLGICLGIVVGERLEFMLRTKAWIAVVIIALCAYLTTILLPFRGQAADGEFTFTPFALLLWFGNTKAVSPTSFEVLAIGSLLWAGLSSQWQAIRQTTWMWPLLLALLISLLEGVRTLLIGYHGDTTPLIILATLTPFALSLQRHQPDFPSSFQSASPLIAQPAEEKLSPKLSLSLMQGVNKGSKAWLGILLIIFTLSLGLWILIHLPGVPYNLRELFGEDRLLGCFIFTLVLLWLGAGPWWISCRAGRQPWPALWLPLWLFITACISLLLLQFAVTTESMNDITGSPDLYRRIVQENIWGDDWQNQLKNWPGSFIVAFERTVRFTALYWLLLIPLTLCALFANRLWRPPTLIGACLILFPLWWGAKWIVVDAAITDNLTELIAPDGEPYLGAWLLLLAIHASLLSRVSLRPVVILLVAIGSTLSLLASWWLINQGLETVLFKYDSVFSALQFLLGANRSNPLTETELLLRWAIAYLSMASVIAVGIRLAKQQTSSTL
;
A
#
# COMPACT_ATOMS: atom_id res chain seq x y z
N MET A 1 3.91 -35.78 13.30
CA MET A 1 3.34 -35.30 12.02
C MET A 1 3.40 -33.78 12.00
N THR A 2 4.48 -33.26 11.46
CA THR A 2 4.70 -31.84 11.21
C THR A 2 3.97 -31.45 9.93
N ILE A 3 2.92 -30.64 10.06
CA ILE A 3 2.24 -30.03 8.91
C ILE A 3 3.30 -29.27 8.10
N PRO A 4 3.46 -29.54 6.80
CA PRO A 4 4.45 -28.84 6.01
C PRO A 4 4.09 -27.36 5.98
N LYS A 5 5.04 -26.49 6.37
CA LYS A 5 4.99 -25.05 6.12
C LYS A 5 4.99 -24.84 4.61
N THR A 6 3.81 -24.88 4.00
CA THR A 6 3.60 -24.41 2.63
C THR A 6 3.97 -22.92 2.58
N ARG A 7 4.68 -22.56 1.51
CA ARG A 7 5.24 -21.23 1.24
C ARG A 7 4.17 -20.14 1.41
N LEU A 8 4.31 -19.31 2.43
CA LEU A 8 3.41 -18.20 2.78
C LEU A 8 3.68 -16.91 1.98
N SER A 9 4.55 -16.92 0.96
CA SER A 9 5.04 -15.69 0.32
C SER A 9 4.18 -15.16 -0.84
N ASP A 10 3.11 -15.84 -1.25
CA ASP A 10 2.54 -15.57 -2.58
C ASP A 10 1.13 -14.98 -2.63
N HIS A 11 0.41 -14.87 -1.50
CA HIS A 11 -1.02 -14.51 -1.54
C HIS A 11 -1.36 -13.50 -0.44
N ILE A 12 -1.93 -12.34 -0.86
CA ILE A 12 -2.73 -11.52 0.06
C ILE A 12 -3.90 -12.44 0.47
N SER A 13 -3.94 -12.85 1.74
CA SER A 13 -5.09 -13.63 2.23
C SER A 13 -6.35 -12.76 2.07
N PRO A 14 -7.54 -13.35 1.86
CA PRO A 14 -8.78 -12.58 1.74
C PRO A 14 -9.02 -11.65 2.95
N ALA A 15 -8.53 -12.04 4.14
CA ALA A 15 -8.55 -11.19 5.34
C ALA A 15 -7.73 -9.91 5.18
N TRP A 16 -6.53 -10.01 4.61
CA TRP A 16 -5.66 -8.87 4.34
C TRP A 16 -6.22 -7.93 3.25
N ALA A 17 -6.88 -8.49 2.24
CA ALA A 17 -7.61 -7.71 1.26
C ALA A 17 -8.77 -6.95 1.91
N LEU A 18 -9.58 -7.63 2.72
CA LEU A 18 -10.67 -7.02 3.49
C LEU A 18 -10.16 -5.90 4.40
N LEU A 19 -9.06 -6.13 5.13
CA LEU A 19 -8.48 -5.11 6.00
C LEU A 19 -8.10 -3.85 5.22
N THR A 20 -7.43 -4.01 4.08
CA THR A 20 -7.00 -2.87 3.26
C THR A 20 -8.19 -2.08 2.73
N LEU A 21 -9.22 -2.77 2.27
CA LEU A 21 -10.43 -2.15 1.76
C LEU A 21 -11.18 -1.38 2.85
N VAL A 22 -11.33 -1.98 4.04
CA VAL A 22 -11.98 -1.32 5.18
C VAL A 22 -11.18 -0.10 5.63
N VAL A 23 -9.85 -0.22 5.74
CA VAL A 23 -8.98 0.92 6.09
C VAL A 23 -9.10 2.04 5.05
N GLY A 24 -9.02 1.70 3.76
CA GLY A 24 -9.18 2.67 2.67
C GLY A 24 -10.55 3.34 2.69
N PHE A 25 -11.62 2.58 2.94
CA PHE A 25 -12.98 3.09 3.04
C PHE A 25 -13.14 4.05 4.23
N ILE A 26 -12.58 3.74 5.39
CA ILE A 26 -12.59 4.62 6.57
C ILE A 26 -11.87 5.93 6.25
N ILE A 27 -10.64 5.86 5.75
CA ILE A 27 -9.85 7.06 5.42
C ILE A 27 -10.60 7.92 4.39
N TYR A 28 -11.11 7.30 3.32
CA TYR A 28 -11.82 8.00 2.26
C TYR A 28 -13.10 8.66 2.78
N GLY A 29 -13.94 7.92 3.52
CA GLY A 29 -15.19 8.42 4.08
C GLY A 29 -14.99 9.54 5.11
N SER A 30 -13.95 9.43 5.95
CA SER A 30 -13.63 10.44 6.98
C SER A 30 -13.08 11.74 6.39
N LEU A 31 -12.33 11.67 5.28
CA LEU A 31 -11.68 12.83 4.67
C LEU A 31 -12.49 13.49 3.55
N PHE A 32 -13.51 12.80 3.04
CA PHE A 32 -14.41 13.34 2.03
C PHE A 32 -15.19 14.58 2.54
N PRO A 33 -15.28 15.68 1.76
CA PRO A 33 -14.96 15.81 0.33
C PRO A 33 -13.55 16.32 -0.01
N PHE A 34 -12.59 16.24 0.91
CA PHE A 34 -11.18 16.66 0.73
C PHE A 34 -10.99 18.17 0.50
N ASN A 35 -11.92 19.00 0.96
CA ASN A 35 -11.88 20.45 0.88
C ASN A 35 -11.12 21.07 2.07
N PHE A 36 -9.83 20.78 2.19
CA PHE A 36 -9.03 21.25 3.33
C PHE A 36 -8.91 22.77 3.38
N GLN A 37 -9.15 23.35 4.56
CA GLN A 37 -9.07 24.78 4.87
C GLN A 37 -8.25 25.01 6.15
N SER A 38 -8.14 26.26 6.59
CA SER A 38 -7.54 26.61 7.88
C SER A 38 -8.22 25.82 9.02
N PRO A 39 -7.44 25.30 9.99
CA PRO A 39 -7.97 24.40 11.00
C PRO A 39 -8.96 25.11 11.93
N GLN A 40 -10.02 24.39 12.30
CA GLN A 40 -10.89 24.82 13.40
C GLN A 40 -10.13 24.80 14.73
N PRO A 41 -10.57 25.56 15.75
CA PRO A 41 -9.91 25.59 17.06
C PRO A 41 -9.77 24.20 17.67
N PHE A 42 -8.59 23.90 18.20
CA PHE A 42 -8.29 22.58 18.79
C PHE A 42 -9.22 22.21 19.95
N GLU A 43 -9.76 23.22 20.64
CA GLU A 43 -10.79 23.09 21.69
C GLU A 43 -12.00 22.26 21.24
N GLN A 44 -12.35 22.31 19.96
CA GLN A 44 -13.48 21.56 19.41
C GLN A 44 -13.35 20.05 19.59
N LEU A 45 -12.12 19.51 19.60
CA LEU A 45 -11.86 18.07 19.80
C LEU A 45 -12.31 17.56 21.18
N TYR A 46 -12.31 18.43 22.19
CA TYR A 46 -12.68 18.10 23.57
C TYR A 46 -13.82 18.96 24.12
N ALA A 47 -14.44 19.80 23.30
CA ALA A 47 -15.55 20.66 23.70
C ALA A 47 -16.76 19.85 24.22
N ASN A 48 -17.00 18.66 23.64
CA ASN A 48 -18.08 17.78 24.03
C ASN A 48 -17.53 16.41 24.49
N LEU A 49 -17.25 16.27 25.79
CA LEU A 49 -16.81 15.00 26.37
C LEU A 49 -17.95 14.02 26.67
N ASN A 50 -19.21 14.37 26.37
CA ASN A 50 -20.34 13.46 26.56
C ASN A 50 -20.49 12.52 25.34
N PRO A 51 -20.17 11.22 25.46
CA PRO A 51 -20.16 10.29 24.33
C PRO A 51 -21.55 9.99 23.75
N PHE A 52 -22.63 10.41 24.40
CA PHE A 52 -24.02 10.13 23.98
C PHE A 52 -24.78 11.35 23.44
N LEU A 53 -24.12 12.50 23.32
CA LEU A 53 -24.75 13.74 22.90
C LEU A 53 -25.27 13.63 21.44
N GLN A 54 -24.46 13.07 20.54
CA GLN A 54 -24.78 12.82 19.14
C GLN A 54 -24.90 11.30 18.90
N ARG A 55 -26.08 10.75 19.15
CA ARG A 55 -26.32 9.30 19.07
C ARG A 55 -26.16 8.73 17.65
N SER A 56 -26.49 9.50 16.61
CA SER A 56 -26.29 9.09 15.22
C SER A 56 -24.81 8.85 14.94
N ASP A 57 -23.98 9.83 15.25
CA ASP A 57 -22.56 9.85 14.90
C ASP A 57 -21.80 8.80 15.72
N ALA A 58 -22.21 8.60 16.98
CA ALA A 58 -21.75 7.52 17.83
C ALA A 58 -22.02 6.13 17.21
N ILE A 59 -23.24 5.91 16.70
CA ILE A 59 -23.64 4.64 16.07
C ILE A 59 -22.86 4.43 14.77
N ASP A 60 -22.71 5.46 13.95
CA ASP A 60 -21.99 5.36 12.67
C ASP A 60 -20.51 5.04 12.88
N ASN A 61 -19.82 5.75 13.77
CA ASN A 61 -18.43 5.49 14.14
C ASN A 61 -18.25 4.08 14.74
N PHE A 62 -19.18 3.66 15.61
CA PHE A 62 -19.18 2.31 16.18
C PHE A 62 -19.32 1.22 15.10
N LEU A 63 -20.34 1.32 14.22
CA LEU A 63 -20.59 0.34 13.17
C LEU A 63 -19.47 0.31 12.13
N LEU A 64 -18.89 1.46 11.80
CA LEU A 64 -17.82 1.60 10.83
C LEU A 64 -16.55 0.81 11.22
N PHE A 65 -16.26 0.72 12.52
CA PHE A 65 -15.06 0.02 13.03
C PHE A 65 -15.27 -1.48 13.32
N ILE A 66 -16.50 -2.00 13.32
CA ILE A 66 -16.76 -3.44 13.50
C ILE A 66 -16.09 -4.29 12.39
N PRO A 67 -16.27 -4.00 11.09
CA PRO A 67 -15.60 -4.74 10.02
C PRO A 67 -14.07 -4.71 10.14
N LEU A 68 -13.51 -3.60 10.64
CA LEU A 68 -12.07 -3.46 10.86
C LEU A 68 -11.58 -4.46 11.90
N GLY A 69 -12.31 -4.61 13.01
CA GLY A 69 -12.00 -5.59 14.06
C GLY A 69 -12.09 -7.04 13.57
N VAL A 70 -13.11 -7.35 12.78
CA VAL A 70 -13.28 -8.68 12.17
C VAL A 70 -12.13 -9.00 11.21
N ALA A 71 -11.80 -8.07 10.30
CA ALA A 71 -10.70 -8.25 9.36
C ALA A 71 -9.37 -8.45 10.09
N LEU A 72 -9.10 -7.64 11.11
CA LEU A 72 -7.90 -7.70 11.92
C LEU A 72 -7.72 -9.04 12.63
N TYR A 73 -8.81 -9.63 13.14
CA TYR A 73 -8.79 -10.93 13.79
C TYR A 73 -8.23 -12.03 12.87
N PHE A 74 -8.62 -12.02 11.60
CA PHE A 74 -8.20 -13.04 10.61
C PHE A 74 -6.85 -12.74 9.96
N CYS A 75 -6.32 -11.51 10.06
CA CYS A 75 -4.99 -11.15 9.56
C CYS A 75 -3.84 -11.65 10.44
N PHE A 76 -4.06 -11.73 11.76
CA PHE A 76 -3.03 -12.06 12.74
C PHE A 76 -3.41 -13.29 13.56
N ASN A 77 -2.43 -14.15 13.86
CA ASN A 77 -2.66 -15.38 14.63
C ASN A 77 -2.38 -15.21 16.14
N ARG A 78 -1.50 -14.27 16.52
CA ARG A 78 -1.11 -14.05 17.92
C ARG A 78 -1.90 -12.91 18.53
N ILE A 79 -2.33 -13.08 19.77
CA ILE A 79 -3.10 -12.05 20.50
C ILE A 79 -2.31 -10.76 20.68
N SER A 80 -0.99 -10.85 20.94
CA SER A 80 -0.12 -9.67 21.05
C SER A 80 -0.03 -8.88 19.75
N GLN A 81 0.07 -9.56 18.60
CA GLN A 81 0.08 -8.90 17.29
C GLN A 81 -1.26 -8.23 16.98
N ARG A 82 -2.37 -8.91 17.29
CA ARG A 82 -3.72 -8.32 17.17
C ARG A 82 -3.87 -7.07 18.02
N ALA A 83 -3.43 -7.12 19.28
CA ALA A 83 -3.51 -5.99 20.20
C ALA A 83 -2.65 -4.81 19.71
N ILE A 84 -1.40 -5.05 19.33
CA ILE A 84 -0.52 -4.00 18.79
C ILE A 84 -1.12 -3.39 17.53
N ALA A 85 -1.58 -4.22 16.59
CA ALA A 85 -2.18 -3.72 15.35
C ALA A 85 -3.51 -2.99 15.59
N ALA A 86 -4.33 -3.43 16.55
CA ALA A 86 -5.56 -2.75 16.95
C ALA A 86 -5.26 -1.36 17.53
N VAL A 87 -4.28 -1.26 18.42
CA VAL A 87 -3.86 0.02 19.01
C VAL A 87 -3.32 0.96 17.94
N LEU A 88 -2.46 0.47 17.04
CA LEU A 88 -1.94 1.28 15.93
C LEU A 88 -3.08 1.76 15.01
N LEU A 89 -3.96 0.85 14.57
CA LEU A 89 -5.08 1.22 13.71
C LEU A 89 -6.04 2.20 14.39
N TRP A 90 -6.27 2.06 15.70
CA TRP A 90 -7.06 3.03 16.45
C TRP A 90 -6.38 4.40 16.54
N ILE A 91 -5.07 4.45 16.83
CA ILE A 91 -4.33 5.73 16.85
C ILE A 91 -4.41 6.39 15.47
N PHE A 92 -4.15 5.65 14.39
CA PHE A 92 -4.13 6.19 13.04
C PHE A 92 -5.52 6.57 12.52
N LEU A 93 -6.52 5.70 12.67
CA LEU A 93 -7.84 5.89 12.08
C LEU A 93 -8.86 6.51 13.04
N GLY A 94 -8.72 6.28 14.34
CA GLY A 94 -9.64 6.79 15.35
C GLY A 94 -9.22 8.13 15.95
N VAL A 95 -7.91 8.42 16.06
CA VAL A 95 -7.40 9.66 16.68
C VAL A 95 -6.81 10.61 15.64
N LEU A 96 -5.84 10.17 14.84
CA LEU A 96 -5.17 11.07 13.88
C LEU A 96 -6.13 11.58 12.80
N LEU A 97 -7.09 10.76 12.34
CA LEU A 97 -8.11 11.23 11.40
C LEU A 97 -8.99 12.34 11.99
N GLN A 98 -9.31 12.31 13.30
CA GLN A 98 -10.07 13.39 13.95
C GLN A 98 -9.27 14.69 13.97
N ILE A 99 -7.96 14.62 14.18
CA ILE A 99 -7.07 15.81 14.08
C ILE A 99 -7.05 16.34 12.65
N VAL A 100 -6.96 15.47 11.65
CA VAL A 100 -7.00 15.88 10.23
C VAL A 100 -8.36 16.50 9.87
N GLN A 101 -9.45 16.03 10.46
CA GLN A 101 -10.80 16.56 10.22
C GLN A 101 -10.99 17.99 10.73
N LEU A 102 -10.13 18.52 11.61
CA LEU A 102 -10.15 19.95 11.97
C LEU A 102 -9.92 20.86 10.75
N TYR A 103 -9.26 20.35 9.71
CA TYR A 103 -9.02 21.07 8.47
C TYR A 103 -10.21 20.96 7.50
N LEU A 104 -11.30 20.24 7.81
CA LEU A 104 -12.44 20.05 6.91
C LEU A 104 -13.66 20.87 7.35
N PRO A 105 -14.11 21.85 6.56
CA PRO A 105 -15.30 22.65 6.89
C PRO A 105 -16.55 21.78 6.82
N GLY A 106 -17.38 21.81 7.88
CA GLY A 106 -18.62 21.04 7.97
C GLY A 106 -18.48 19.65 8.60
N ARG A 107 -17.27 19.24 9.02
CA ARG A 107 -17.08 18.07 9.89
C ARG A 107 -16.92 18.53 11.33
N VAL A 108 -17.56 17.80 12.24
CA VAL A 108 -17.38 18.01 13.69
C VAL A 108 -16.37 17.00 14.17
N ALA A 109 -15.11 17.42 14.35
CA ALA A 109 -14.08 16.56 14.90
C ALA A 109 -14.30 16.38 16.41
N SER A 110 -14.27 15.14 16.90
CA SER A 110 -14.46 14.86 18.33
C SER A 110 -13.65 13.65 18.80
N LEU A 111 -13.00 13.79 19.96
CA LEU A 111 -12.34 12.67 20.62
C LEU A 111 -13.35 11.63 21.17
N THR A 112 -14.62 12.00 21.39
CA THR A 112 -15.65 11.01 21.76
C THR A 112 -15.94 10.01 20.65
N ASP A 113 -15.76 10.41 19.39
CA ASP A 113 -15.93 9.50 18.25
C ASP A 113 -14.83 8.45 18.23
N SER A 114 -13.62 8.85 18.63
CA SER A 114 -12.49 7.94 18.82
C SER A 114 -12.80 6.84 19.86
N PHE A 115 -13.57 7.15 20.90
CA PHE A 115 -14.02 6.16 21.87
C PHE A 115 -14.97 5.13 21.24
N TRP A 116 -15.95 5.57 20.43
CA TRP A 116 -16.85 4.68 19.69
C TRP A 116 -16.11 3.81 18.66
N ASN A 117 -15.09 4.38 18.01
CA ASN A 117 -14.21 3.65 17.09
C ASN A 117 -13.49 2.48 17.79
N VAL A 118 -12.98 2.67 19.01
CA VAL A 118 -12.37 1.58 19.81
C VAL A 118 -13.41 0.52 20.16
N LEU A 119 -14.59 0.94 20.62
CA LEU A 119 -15.65 -0.01 20.99
C LEU A 119 -16.11 -0.85 19.80
N GLY A 120 -16.23 -0.24 18.61
CA GLY A 120 -16.52 -0.94 17.36
C GLY A 120 -15.43 -1.96 17.01
N LEU A 121 -14.16 -1.54 17.08
CA LEU A 121 -13.00 -2.40 16.82
C LEU A 121 -12.93 -3.61 17.77
N ILE A 122 -13.14 -3.39 19.07
CA ILE A 122 -13.16 -4.45 20.10
C ILE A 122 -14.34 -5.39 19.85
N THR A 123 -15.53 -4.84 19.58
CA THR A 123 -16.72 -5.63 19.26
C THR A 123 -16.47 -6.50 18.03
N GLY A 124 -15.86 -5.98 16.97
CA GLY A 124 -15.49 -6.75 15.79
C GLY A 124 -14.53 -7.91 16.10
N LEU A 125 -13.49 -7.66 16.90
CA LEU A 125 -12.54 -8.69 17.35
C LEU A 125 -13.23 -9.78 18.19
N LEU A 126 -14.13 -9.39 19.10
CA LEU A 126 -14.89 -10.31 19.95
C LEU A 126 -15.88 -11.13 19.13
N SER A 127 -16.65 -10.50 18.25
CA SER A 127 -17.57 -11.16 17.33
C SER A 127 -16.85 -12.18 16.47
N ALA A 128 -15.71 -11.83 15.87
CA ALA A 128 -14.92 -12.79 15.11
C ALA A 128 -14.43 -13.96 15.99
N ARG A 129 -13.98 -13.70 17.23
CA ARG A 129 -13.57 -14.74 18.16
C ARG A 129 -14.70 -15.67 18.59
N LEU A 130 -15.89 -15.14 18.87
CA LEU A 130 -17.06 -15.89 19.34
C LEU A 130 -17.70 -16.69 18.19
N LEU A 131 -17.77 -16.09 17.01
CA LEU A 131 -18.34 -16.72 15.83
C LEU A 131 -17.40 -17.76 15.23
N THR A 132 -16.08 -17.65 15.37
CA THR A 132 -15.15 -18.62 14.76
C THR A 132 -15.38 -20.08 15.22
N PRO A 133 -15.47 -20.40 16.53
CA PRO A 133 -15.79 -21.75 17.00
C PRO A 133 -17.19 -22.19 16.60
N TRP A 134 -18.19 -21.29 16.66
CA TRP A 134 -19.57 -21.60 16.28
C TRP A 134 -19.67 -21.94 14.79
N LEU A 135 -19.04 -21.12 13.93
CA LEU A 135 -18.90 -21.35 12.50
C LEU A 135 -18.12 -22.63 12.25
N HIS A 136 -17.02 -22.90 12.95
CA HIS A 136 -16.25 -24.13 12.76
C HIS A 136 -17.07 -25.37 13.13
N HIS A 137 -17.78 -25.34 14.26
CA HIS A 137 -18.63 -26.43 14.74
C HIS A 137 -19.84 -26.70 13.81
N HIS A 138 -20.48 -25.65 13.30
CA HIS A 138 -21.62 -25.77 12.37
C HIS A 138 -21.19 -25.99 10.91
N SER A 139 -19.97 -25.58 10.52
CA SER A 139 -19.34 -25.85 9.21
C SER A 139 -18.86 -27.29 9.06
N ILE A 140 -19.02 -28.12 10.09
CA ILE A 140 -18.87 -29.58 9.99
C ILE A 140 -20.21 -30.23 9.58
N ARG A 141 -21.35 -29.55 9.74
CA ARG A 141 -22.67 -30.00 9.24
C ARG A 141 -23.06 -29.35 7.91
N ILE A 142 -22.69 -28.10 7.67
CA ILE A 142 -22.77 -27.42 6.37
C ILE A 142 -21.51 -27.79 5.60
N GLN A 143 -21.64 -28.38 4.40
CA GLN A 143 -20.46 -28.71 3.60
C GLN A 143 -19.62 -27.45 3.37
N GLN A 144 -18.30 -27.55 3.53
CA GLN A 144 -17.38 -26.44 3.22
C GLN A 144 -17.66 -25.99 1.79
N PRO A 145 -17.99 -24.70 1.54
CA PRO A 145 -18.42 -24.27 0.23
C PRO A 145 -17.31 -24.53 -0.79
N HIS A 146 -17.66 -25.24 -1.85
CA HIS A 146 -16.70 -25.65 -2.88
C HIS A 146 -16.15 -24.43 -3.63
N ASP A 147 -16.96 -23.37 -3.76
CA ASP A 147 -16.54 -22.08 -4.28
C ASP A 147 -16.93 -20.96 -3.31
N ARG A 148 -15.93 -20.46 -2.58
CA ARG A 148 -16.12 -19.39 -1.58
C ARG A 148 -16.41 -18.03 -2.22
N PHE A 149 -16.00 -17.80 -3.47
CA PHE A 149 -16.31 -16.55 -4.17
C PHE A 149 -17.77 -16.54 -4.63
N ALA A 150 -18.29 -17.69 -5.04
CA ALA A 150 -19.72 -17.84 -5.34
C ALA A 150 -20.62 -17.52 -4.12
N LEU A 151 -20.15 -17.79 -2.89
CA LEU A 151 -20.88 -17.37 -1.68
C LEU A 151 -21.00 -15.84 -1.57
N ILE A 152 -19.95 -15.09 -1.93
CA ILE A 152 -20.00 -13.62 -1.95
C ILE A 152 -21.03 -13.13 -2.96
N LEU A 153 -21.09 -13.74 -4.15
CA LEU A 153 -22.08 -13.42 -5.18
C LEU A 153 -23.51 -13.74 -4.71
N PHE A 154 -23.70 -14.90 -4.07
CA PHE A 154 -25.00 -15.26 -3.49
C PHE A 154 -25.44 -14.27 -2.41
N MET A 155 -24.52 -13.84 -1.53
CA MET A 155 -24.82 -12.81 -0.54
C MET A 155 -25.15 -11.47 -1.21
N ALA A 156 -24.43 -11.06 -2.26
CA ALA A 156 -24.73 -9.84 -3.02
C ALA A 156 -26.14 -9.88 -3.64
N TRP A 157 -26.58 -11.04 -4.12
CA TRP A 157 -27.97 -11.23 -4.55
C TRP A 157 -28.97 -11.03 -3.40
N LEU A 158 -28.72 -11.60 -2.22
CA LEU A 158 -29.58 -11.37 -1.05
C LEU A 158 -29.63 -9.89 -0.65
N VAL A 159 -28.51 -9.15 -0.74
CA VAL A 159 -28.50 -7.69 -0.46
C VAL A 159 -29.33 -6.94 -1.50
N TYR A 160 -29.23 -7.31 -2.77
CA TYR A 160 -30.04 -6.70 -3.83
C TYR A 160 -31.55 -6.86 -3.56
N GLU A 161 -31.99 -8.06 -3.18
CA GLU A 161 -33.42 -8.35 -2.97
C GLU A 161 -33.94 -7.88 -1.61
N SER A 162 -33.09 -7.72 -0.59
CA SER A 162 -33.60 -7.70 0.80
C SER A 162 -32.94 -6.70 1.76
N PHE A 163 -32.03 -5.85 1.29
CA PHE A 163 -31.50 -4.76 2.11
C PHE A 163 -32.62 -3.81 2.57
N PRO A 164 -32.68 -3.35 3.84
CA PRO A 164 -31.66 -3.42 4.91
C PRO A 164 -31.66 -4.66 5.83
N PHE A 165 -32.37 -5.76 5.51
CA PHE A 165 -32.50 -6.96 6.35
C PHE A 165 -33.09 -6.73 7.75
N VAL A 166 -33.62 -5.54 8.02
CA VAL A 166 -34.33 -5.25 9.26
C VAL A 166 -35.79 -5.61 9.04
N PRO A 167 -36.41 -6.49 9.84
CA PRO A 167 -37.82 -6.75 9.72
C PRO A 167 -38.64 -5.56 10.26
N THR A 168 -39.57 -5.03 9.47
CA THR A 168 -40.64 -4.17 9.94
C THR A 168 -41.71 -5.02 10.63
N LEU A 169 -42.09 -4.60 11.84
CA LEU A 169 -43.20 -5.17 12.59
C LEU A 169 -44.44 -4.27 12.51
N ASP A 170 -44.40 -3.19 11.72
CA ASP A 170 -45.55 -2.32 11.53
C ASP A 170 -46.57 -3.00 10.62
N ILE A 171 -47.71 -3.35 11.20
CA ILE A 171 -48.83 -4.00 10.51
C ILE A 171 -49.33 -3.13 9.35
N SER A 172 -49.25 -1.81 9.46
CA SER A 172 -49.67 -0.88 8.40
C SER A 172 -48.77 -0.98 7.17
N GLU A 173 -47.46 -1.09 7.40
CA GLU A 173 -46.43 -1.21 6.37
C GLU A 173 -46.50 -2.59 5.69
N LEU A 174 -46.58 -3.67 6.47
CA LEU A 174 -46.81 -5.03 5.98
C LEU A 174 -48.10 -5.15 5.13
N ARG A 175 -49.18 -4.50 5.55
CA ARG A 175 -50.44 -4.43 4.78
C ARG A 175 -50.24 -3.65 3.48
N ASN A 176 -49.42 -2.60 3.46
CA ASN A 176 -49.15 -1.85 2.23
C ASN A 176 -48.28 -2.65 1.26
N HIS A 177 -47.26 -3.38 1.73
CA HIS A 177 -46.44 -4.25 0.88
C HIS A 177 -47.27 -5.29 0.13
N THR A 178 -48.29 -5.85 0.79
CA THR A 178 -49.19 -6.85 0.20
C THR A 178 -50.26 -6.23 -0.69
N LYS A 179 -50.71 -4.99 -0.44
CA LYS A 179 -51.70 -4.31 -1.31
C LYS A 179 -51.20 -4.15 -2.74
N THR A 180 -49.92 -3.85 -2.94
CA THR A 180 -49.32 -3.63 -4.28
C THR A 180 -49.40 -4.86 -5.17
N PHE A 181 -49.46 -6.05 -4.56
CA PHE A 181 -49.68 -7.31 -5.27
C PHE A 181 -51.11 -7.43 -5.84
N PHE A 182 -52.12 -6.90 -5.13
CA PHE A 182 -53.53 -7.05 -5.47
C PHE A 182 -54.10 -5.84 -6.25
N TYR A 183 -53.66 -4.63 -5.94
CA TYR A 183 -54.11 -3.39 -6.58
C TYR A 183 -53.08 -2.99 -7.65
N ALA A 184 -53.36 -3.37 -8.90
CA ALA A 184 -52.39 -3.45 -9.99
C ALA A 184 -51.88 -2.09 -10.52
N PRO A 185 -50.60 -1.73 -10.29
CA PRO A 185 -49.87 -0.88 -11.23
C PRO A 185 -49.75 -1.55 -12.61
N PRO A 186 -49.45 -0.80 -13.70
CA PRO A 186 -49.13 -1.39 -14.99
C PRO A 186 -47.95 -2.36 -14.89
N PHE A 187 -47.91 -3.38 -15.75
CA PHE A 187 -46.88 -4.41 -15.70
C PHE A 187 -45.50 -3.84 -16.03
N GLU A 188 -44.57 -3.89 -15.07
CA GLU A 188 -43.21 -3.37 -15.22
C GLU A 188 -42.25 -4.43 -15.77
N TRP A 189 -42.16 -4.52 -17.10
CA TRP A 189 -41.26 -5.47 -17.78
C TRP A 189 -39.81 -5.38 -17.32
N MET A 190 -39.33 -4.16 -17.03
CA MET A 190 -37.95 -3.96 -16.60
C MET A 190 -37.65 -4.56 -15.23
N ARG A 191 -38.58 -4.39 -14.28
CA ARG A 191 -38.48 -4.97 -12.95
C ARG A 191 -38.36 -6.49 -13.05
N LEU A 192 -39.26 -7.12 -13.82
CA LEU A 192 -39.18 -8.56 -14.09
C LEU A 192 -37.81 -8.95 -14.65
N TRP A 193 -37.31 -8.21 -15.64
CA TRP A 193 -36.04 -8.50 -16.30
C TRP A 193 -34.84 -8.45 -15.33
N GLN A 194 -34.78 -7.47 -14.44
CA GLN A 194 -33.68 -7.36 -13.48
C GLN A 194 -33.69 -8.46 -12.42
N HIS A 195 -34.86 -8.71 -11.81
CA HIS A 195 -34.98 -9.81 -10.84
C HIS A 195 -34.75 -11.17 -11.50
N LEU A 196 -35.13 -11.35 -12.77
CA LEU A 196 -34.80 -12.54 -13.56
C LEU A 196 -33.28 -12.71 -13.68
N LEU A 197 -32.56 -11.69 -14.14
CA LEU A 197 -31.09 -11.76 -14.30
C LEU A 197 -30.39 -11.98 -12.96
N ALA A 198 -30.79 -11.26 -11.90
CA ALA A 198 -30.25 -11.40 -10.55
C ALA A 198 -30.46 -12.83 -10.03
N ALA A 199 -31.66 -13.36 -10.17
CA ALA A 199 -32.00 -14.70 -9.71
C ALA A 199 -31.28 -15.81 -10.49
N ILE A 200 -31.06 -15.64 -11.81
CA ILE A 200 -30.26 -16.61 -12.58
C ILE A 200 -28.82 -16.64 -12.05
N LEU A 201 -28.15 -15.48 -11.93
CA LEU A 201 -26.76 -15.39 -11.46
C LEU A 201 -26.64 -15.88 -10.00
N GLY A 202 -27.55 -15.46 -9.14
CA GLY A 202 -27.59 -15.83 -7.74
C GLY A 202 -27.84 -17.32 -7.52
N THR A 203 -28.70 -17.95 -8.34
CA THR A 203 -28.95 -19.40 -8.29
C THR A 203 -27.73 -20.19 -8.74
N LEU A 204 -27.08 -19.77 -9.83
CA LEU A 204 -25.82 -20.39 -10.29
C LEU A 204 -24.73 -20.30 -9.20
N ALA A 205 -24.61 -19.14 -8.55
CA ALA A 205 -23.69 -18.93 -7.44
C ALA A 205 -24.04 -19.83 -6.22
N ALA A 206 -25.31 -19.93 -5.84
CA ALA A 206 -25.77 -20.77 -4.73
C ALA A 206 -25.47 -22.27 -4.97
N LEU A 207 -25.74 -22.76 -6.19
CA LEU A 207 -25.49 -24.15 -6.58
C LEU A 207 -24.00 -24.48 -6.60
N ARG A 208 -23.15 -23.55 -7.05
CA ARG A 208 -21.68 -23.72 -7.07
C ARG A 208 -21.03 -23.56 -5.70
N ALA A 209 -21.63 -22.77 -4.82
CA ALA A 209 -21.21 -22.68 -3.42
C ALA A 209 -21.46 -23.99 -2.67
N GLN A 210 -22.38 -24.86 -3.10
CA GLN A 210 -22.71 -26.16 -2.47
C GLN A 210 -23.00 -26.06 -0.97
N LEU A 211 -23.74 -25.02 -0.56
CA LEU A 211 -24.09 -24.76 0.85
C LEU A 211 -24.87 -25.92 1.50
N LEU A 212 -25.66 -26.68 0.73
CA LEU A 212 -26.40 -27.86 1.19
C LEU A 212 -26.16 -29.06 0.27
N GLN A 213 -26.25 -30.27 0.81
CA GLN A 213 -26.09 -31.52 0.05
C GLN A 213 -27.16 -31.72 -1.03
N GLN A 214 -28.39 -31.27 -0.78
CA GLN A 214 -29.53 -31.46 -1.66
C GLN A 214 -29.86 -30.17 -2.42
N ARG A 215 -29.78 -30.22 -3.76
CA ARG A 215 -30.01 -29.08 -4.66
C ARG A 215 -31.39 -28.43 -4.46
N TRP A 216 -32.41 -29.26 -4.31
CA TRP A 216 -33.80 -28.82 -4.10
C TRP A 216 -33.99 -28.09 -2.77
N SER A 217 -33.26 -28.46 -1.72
CA SER A 217 -33.33 -27.77 -0.43
C SER A 217 -32.78 -26.35 -0.51
N ILE A 218 -31.69 -26.12 -1.27
CA ILE A 218 -31.15 -24.78 -1.50
C ILE A 218 -32.21 -23.93 -2.19
N ILE A 219 -32.78 -24.44 -3.28
CA ILE A 219 -33.80 -23.74 -4.07
C ILE A 219 -35.01 -23.39 -3.20
N MET A 220 -35.58 -24.36 -2.47
CA MET A 220 -36.75 -24.12 -1.62
C MET A 220 -36.48 -23.13 -0.48
N ILE A 221 -35.34 -23.24 0.19
CA ILE A 221 -34.97 -22.32 1.27
C ILE A 221 -34.73 -20.92 0.72
N THR A 222 -34.03 -20.78 -0.41
CA THR A 222 -33.79 -19.48 -1.05
C THR A 222 -35.10 -18.83 -1.47
N VAL A 223 -36.03 -19.58 -2.10
CA VAL A 223 -37.37 -19.07 -2.44
C VAL A 223 -38.12 -18.61 -1.19
N LEU A 224 -38.15 -19.44 -0.14
CA LEU A 224 -38.85 -19.11 1.10
C LEU A 224 -38.27 -17.86 1.77
N VAL A 225 -36.95 -17.78 1.87
CA VAL A 225 -36.24 -16.65 2.47
C VAL A 225 -36.47 -15.37 1.69
N LEU A 226 -36.36 -15.40 0.35
CA LEU A 226 -36.57 -14.21 -0.48
C LEU A 226 -38.01 -13.69 -0.41
N ILE A 227 -39.00 -14.59 -0.44
CA ILE A 227 -40.41 -14.21 -0.29
C ILE A 227 -40.66 -13.61 1.10
N LEU A 228 -40.11 -14.23 2.15
CA LEU A 228 -40.26 -13.73 3.50
C LEU A 228 -39.60 -12.35 3.66
N LEU A 229 -38.44 -12.14 3.07
CA LEU A 229 -37.71 -10.89 3.13
C LEU A 229 -38.38 -9.76 2.33
N GLU A 230 -38.98 -10.05 1.17
CA GLU A 230 -39.72 -9.05 0.38
C GLU A 230 -40.96 -8.51 1.13
N ILE A 231 -41.54 -9.33 2.00
CA ILE A 231 -42.69 -8.95 2.82
C ILE A 231 -42.24 -8.20 4.08
N LEU A 232 -41.21 -8.71 4.76
CA LEU A 232 -40.82 -8.27 6.10
C LEU A 232 -39.92 -7.03 6.12
N VAL A 233 -39.33 -6.56 5.02
CA VAL A 233 -38.37 -5.43 5.06
C VAL A 233 -39.08 -4.07 4.88
N PRO A 234 -38.70 -2.98 5.59
CA PRO A 234 -39.35 -1.65 5.55
C PRO A 234 -39.51 -1.01 4.17
N TYR A 235 -38.65 -1.36 3.21
CA TYR A 235 -38.76 -0.89 1.82
C TYR A 235 -39.34 -1.95 0.87
N GLY A 236 -39.73 -3.10 1.40
CA GLY A 236 -40.27 -4.21 0.63
C GLY A 236 -41.51 -3.78 -0.13
N ASN A 237 -41.68 -4.25 -1.35
CA ASN A 237 -42.94 -4.05 -2.05
C ASN A 237 -43.19 -5.28 -2.91
N LEU A 238 -44.09 -6.14 -2.45
CA LEU A 238 -44.39 -7.42 -3.09
C LEU A 238 -45.07 -7.20 -4.46
N HIS A 239 -44.25 -7.03 -5.50
CA HIS A 239 -44.69 -6.90 -6.88
C HIS A 239 -44.75 -8.28 -7.54
N ARG A 240 -45.77 -8.48 -8.39
CA ARG A 240 -45.92 -9.71 -9.17
C ARG A 240 -44.72 -9.93 -10.11
N GLU A 241 -44.15 -8.86 -10.64
CA GLU A 241 -43.00 -8.86 -11.55
C GLU A 241 -41.73 -9.36 -10.84
N THR A 242 -41.52 -8.93 -9.58
CA THR A 242 -40.40 -9.36 -8.73
C THR A 242 -40.50 -10.86 -8.43
N LEU A 243 -41.67 -11.32 -7.96
CA LEU A 243 -41.90 -12.75 -7.69
C LEU A 243 -41.74 -13.61 -8.95
N LEU A 244 -42.32 -13.18 -10.08
CA LEU A 244 -42.19 -13.89 -11.35
C LEU A 244 -40.74 -13.94 -11.83
N GLY A 245 -40.01 -12.82 -11.75
CA GLY A 245 -38.59 -12.74 -12.11
C GLY A 245 -37.74 -13.69 -11.27
N ILE A 246 -37.90 -13.68 -9.95
CA ILE A 246 -37.18 -14.58 -9.04
C ILE A 246 -37.51 -16.05 -9.34
N CYS A 247 -38.79 -16.41 -9.43
CA CYS A 247 -39.21 -17.78 -9.69
C CYS A 247 -38.68 -18.31 -11.05
N LEU A 248 -38.84 -17.52 -12.11
CA LEU A 248 -38.33 -17.88 -13.44
C LEU A 248 -36.81 -17.97 -13.44
N GLY A 249 -36.12 -17.04 -12.77
CA GLY A 249 -34.66 -16.99 -12.77
C GLY A 249 -34.03 -18.15 -12.02
N ILE A 250 -34.66 -18.60 -10.93
CA ILE A 250 -34.25 -19.81 -10.20
C ILE A 250 -34.39 -21.05 -11.09
N VAL A 251 -35.53 -21.21 -11.76
CA VAL A 251 -35.77 -22.36 -12.66
C VAL A 251 -34.78 -22.35 -13.83
N VAL A 252 -34.57 -21.20 -14.48
CA VAL A 252 -33.63 -21.06 -15.59
C VAL A 252 -32.19 -21.28 -15.13
N GLY A 253 -31.79 -20.73 -13.98
CA GLY A 253 -30.46 -20.91 -13.41
C GLY A 253 -30.16 -22.38 -13.08
N GLU A 254 -31.10 -23.09 -12.47
CA GLU A 254 -30.96 -24.53 -12.22
C GLU A 254 -30.80 -25.33 -13.53
N ARG A 255 -31.65 -25.05 -14.52
CA ARG A 255 -31.61 -25.73 -15.83
C ARG A 255 -30.31 -25.45 -16.57
N LEU A 256 -29.80 -24.21 -16.54
CA LEU A 256 -28.54 -23.84 -17.16
C LEU A 256 -27.35 -24.57 -16.53
N GLU A 257 -27.29 -24.64 -15.21
CA GLU A 257 -26.24 -25.40 -14.50
C GLU A 257 -26.31 -26.89 -14.86
N PHE A 258 -27.52 -27.44 -14.98
CA PHE A 258 -27.72 -28.84 -15.35
C PHE A 258 -27.33 -29.14 -16.80
N MET A 259 -27.74 -28.30 -17.75
CA MET A 259 -27.53 -28.50 -19.19
C MET A 259 -26.08 -28.24 -19.60
N LEU A 260 -25.50 -27.13 -19.14
CA LEU A 260 -24.20 -26.69 -19.61
C LEU A 260 -23.04 -27.25 -18.78
N ARG A 261 -23.29 -27.68 -17.52
CA ARG A 261 -22.30 -28.25 -16.58
C ARG A 261 -20.96 -27.52 -16.62
N THR A 262 -20.00 -28.03 -17.41
CA THR A 262 -18.68 -27.42 -17.59
C THR A 262 -18.77 -26.10 -18.35
N LYS A 263 -19.58 -25.98 -19.41
CA LYS A 263 -19.73 -24.76 -20.23
C LYS A 263 -20.62 -23.66 -19.63
N ALA A 264 -21.11 -23.83 -18.39
CA ALA A 264 -22.01 -22.86 -17.74
C ALA A 264 -21.40 -21.45 -17.67
N TRP A 265 -20.07 -21.33 -17.64
CA TRP A 265 -19.37 -20.06 -17.60
C TRP A 265 -19.67 -19.13 -18.79
N ILE A 266 -19.93 -19.67 -20.00
CA ILE A 266 -20.27 -18.86 -21.18
C ILE A 266 -21.61 -18.15 -20.96
N ALA A 267 -22.60 -18.90 -20.45
CA ALA A 267 -23.90 -18.34 -20.11
C ALA A 267 -23.76 -17.29 -19.00
N VAL A 268 -22.93 -17.55 -17.97
CA VAL A 268 -22.66 -16.56 -16.91
C VAL A 268 -22.08 -15.27 -17.48
N VAL A 269 -21.11 -15.33 -18.40
CA VAL A 269 -20.55 -14.11 -19.02
C VAL A 269 -21.62 -13.33 -19.77
N ILE A 270 -22.43 -14.00 -20.59
CA ILE A 270 -23.48 -13.34 -21.38
C ILE A 270 -24.53 -12.72 -20.46
N ILE A 271 -25.05 -13.47 -19.49
CA ILE A 271 -26.09 -13.02 -18.56
C ILE A 271 -25.58 -11.89 -17.67
N ALA A 272 -24.34 -11.98 -17.17
CA ALA A 272 -23.73 -10.94 -16.35
C ALA A 272 -23.41 -9.67 -17.15
N LEU A 273 -23.01 -9.80 -18.42
CA LEU A 273 -22.87 -8.66 -19.32
C LEU A 273 -24.23 -8.01 -19.61
N CYS A 274 -25.28 -8.80 -19.85
CA CYS A 274 -26.64 -8.28 -19.97
C CYS A 274 -27.08 -7.55 -18.70
N ALA A 275 -26.82 -8.11 -17.52
CA ALA A 275 -27.13 -7.46 -16.24
C ALA A 275 -26.40 -6.12 -16.09
N TYR A 276 -25.09 -6.06 -16.39
CA TYR A 276 -24.36 -4.80 -16.32
C TYR A 276 -24.83 -3.78 -17.38
N LEU A 277 -25.12 -4.23 -18.61
CA LEU A 277 -25.69 -3.35 -19.65
C LEU A 277 -27.05 -2.79 -19.24
N THR A 278 -27.88 -3.53 -18.49
CA THR A 278 -29.14 -2.99 -17.97
C THR A 278 -28.93 -1.84 -16.99
N THR A 279 -27.85 -1.83 -16.20
CA THR A 279 -27.56 -0.70 -15.30
C THR A 279 -27.04 0.52 -16.05
N ILE A 280 -26.55 0.36 -17.28
CA ILE A 280 -26.08 1.47 -18.12
C ILE A 280 -27.23 2.08 -18.91
N LEU A 281 -28.08 1.22 -19.49
CA LEU A 281 -29.16 1.65 -20.39
C LEU A 281 -30.37 2.22 -19.66
N LEU A 282 -30.49 2.02 -18.34
CA LEU A 282 -31.66 2.42 -17.57
C LEU A 282 -31.29 3.25 -16.33
N PRO A 283 -31.98 4.38 -16.10
CA PRO A 283 -31.82 5.13 -14.86
C PRO A 283 -32.34 4.35 -13.66
N PHE A 284 -31.44 3.99 -12.75
CA PHE A 284 -31.78 3.64 -11.35
C PHE A 284 -31.34 4.70 -10.36
N ARG A 285 -30.65 5.72 -10.84
CA ARG A 285 -30.15 6.83 -10.02
C ARG A 285 -31.09 8.01 -10.25
N GLY A 286 -32.05 8.21 -9.35
CA GLY A 286 -32.81 9.46 -9.33
C GLY A 286 -31.83 10.63 -9.15
N GLN A 287 -31.51 11.33 -10.24
CA GLN A 287 -30.53 12.41 -10.26
C GLN A 287 -30.95 13.50 -11.24
N ALA A 288 -30.55 14.74 -10.93
CA ALA A 288 -30.79 15.93 -11.73
C ALA A 288 -30.01 15.89 -13.06
N ALA A 289 -30.54 16.57 -14.07
CA ALA A 289 -30.22 16.46 -15.50
C ALA A 289 -28.84 17.00 -15.94
N ASP A 290 -27.95 17.32 -15.01
CA ASP A 290 -26.71 18.07 -15.28
C ASP A 290 -25.51 17.10 -15.40
N GLY A 291 -25.54 16.18 -16.37
CA GLY A 291 -24.66 14.99 -16.45
C GLY A 291 -23.16 15.21 -16.59
N GLU A 292 -22.42 15.33 -15.49
CA GLU A 292 -20.95 15.30 -15.46
C GLU A 292 -20.39 14.00 -14.82
N PHE A 293 -19.26 13.50 -15.35
CA PHE A 293 -18.55 12.36 -14.76
C PHE A 293 -17.83 12.79 -13.48
N THR A 294 -18.03 12.06 -12.38
CA THR A 294 -17.35 12.34 -11.10
C THR A 294 -16.36 11.25 -10.75
N PHE A 295 -15.19 11.64 -10.26
CA PHE A 295 -14.21 10.68 -9.75
C PHE A 295 -14.56 10.14 -8.35
N THR A 296 -15.67 10.58 -7.77
CA THR A 296 -16.14 10.20 -6.43
C THR A 296 -16.87 8.84 -6.48
N PRO A 297 -16.30 7.77 -5.90
CA PRO A 297 -17.01 6.50 -5.78
C PRO A 297 -18.18 6.60 -4.81
N PHE A 298 -19.22 5.82 -5.04
CA PHE A 298 -20.46 5.79 -4.27
C PHE A 298 -21.06 7.20 -4.07
N ALA A 299 -20.98 8.05 -5.11
CA ALA A 299 -21.38 9.45 -5.03
C ALA A 299 -22.79 9.65 -4.46
N LEU A 300 -23.74 8.78 -4.82
CA LEU A 300 -25.11 8.80 -4.29
C LEU A 300 -25.20 8.55 -2.78
N LEU A 301 -24.36 7.66 -2.27
CA LEU A 301 -24.33 7.34 -0.85
C LEU A 301 -23.61 8.45 -0.07
N LEU A 302 -22.49 8.97 -0.60
CA LEU A 302 -21.64 9.92 0.10
C LEU A 302 -22.15 11.35 0.07
N TRP A 303 -22.62 11.84 -1.09
CA TRP A 303 -23.13 13.20 -1.21
C TRP A 303 -24.55 13.35 -0.67
N PHE A 304 -25.39 12.32 -0.83
CA PHE A 304 -26.82 12.43 -0.57
C PHE A 304 -27.33 11.51 0.56
N GLY A 305 -26.45 10.71 1.18
CA GLY A 305 -26.84 9.79 2.25
C GLY A 305 -27.88 8.74 1.81
N ASN A 306 -28.03 8.50 0.50
CA ASN A 306 -29.15 7.76 -0.03
C ASN A 306 -28.92 6.25 0.09
N THR A 307 -29.36 5.68 1.21
CA THR A 307 -29.25 4.23 1.49
C THR A 307 -30.04 3.36 0.49
N LYS A 308 -30.99 3.93 -0.28
CA LYS A 308 -31.67 3.21 -1.36
C LYS A 308 -30.73 2.84 -2.51
N ALA A 309 -29.56 3.50 -2.62
CA ALA A 309 -28.55 3.16 -3.61
C ALA A 309 -27.84 1.82 -3.34
N VAL A 310 -27.98 1.24 -2.14
CA VAL A 310 -27.32 -0.02 -1.77
C VAL A 310 -27.82 -1.20 -2.61
N SER A 311 -29.13 -1.31 -2.85
CA SER A 311 -29.69 -2.41 -3.66
C SER A 311 -29.18 -2.35 -5.12
N PRO A 312 -29.32 -1.23 -5.86
CA PRO A 312 -28.75 -1.10 -7.22
C PRO A 312 -27.24 -1.35 -7.28
N THR A 313 -26.48 -0.88 -6.29
CA THR A 313 -25.04 -1.14 -6.18
C THR A 313 -24.76 -2.64 -5.98
N SER A 314 -25.59 -3.35 -5.21
CA SER A 314 -25.47 -4.79 -5.01
C SER A 314 -25.75 -5.58 -6.29
N PHE A 315 -26.65 -5.10 -7.15
CA PHE A 315 -26.86 -5.66 -8.49
C PHE A 315 -25.63 -5.49 -9.38
N GLU A 316 -24.95 -4.33 -9.33
CA GLU A 316 -23.67 -4.12 -10.03
C GLU A 316 -22.56 -5.02 -9.48
N VAL A 317 -22.48 -5.20 -8.15
CA VAL A 317 -21.57 -6.17 -7.50
C VAL A 317 -21.84 -7.59 -8.01
N LEU A 318 -23.10 -8.00 -8.12
CA LEU A 318 -23.47 -9.31 -8.64
C LEU A 318 -23.07 -9.48 -10.11
N ALA A 319 -23.30 -8.47 -10.96
CA ALA A 319 -22.97 -8.50 -12.38
C ALA A 319 -21.45 -8.50 -12.63
N ILE A 320 -20.72 -7.52 -12.08
CA ILE A 320 -19.26 -7.39 -12.20
C ILE A 320 -18.57 -8.60 -11.56
N GLY A 321 -19.04 -9.01 -10.39
CA GLY A 321 -18.53 -10.19 -9.69
C GLY A 321 -18.74 -11.48 -10.48
N SER A 322 -19.88 -11.65 -11.16
CA SER A 322 -20.14 -12.81 -12.00
C SER A 322 -19.27 -12.84 -13.26
N LEU A 323 -19.00 -11.68 -13.89
CA LEU A 323 -18.05 -11.56 -15.00
C LEU A 323 -16.62 -11.94 -14.58
N LEU A 324 -16.21 -11.47 -13.41
CA LEU A 324 -14.92 -11.79 -12.81
C LEU A 324 -14.82 -13.29 -12.47
N TRP A 325 -15.85 -13.85 -11.86
CA TRP A 325 -15.95 -15.26 -11.50
C TRP A 325 -15.84 -16.19 -12.71
N ALA A 326 -16.56 -15.86 -13.78
CA ALA A 326 -16.62 -16.68 -14.99
C ALA A 326 -15.27 -16.74 -15.73
N GLY A 327 -14.59 -15.60 -15.90
CA GLY A 327 -13.31 -15.59 -16.63
C GLY A 327 -12.10 -16.06 -15.81
N LEU A 328 -12.22 -16.15 -14.49
CA LEU A 328 -11.21 -16.79 -13.64
C LEU A 328 -11.46 -18.30 -13.43
N SER A 329 -12.55 -18.85 -13.97
CA SER A 329 -12.86 -20.28 -13.89
C SER A 329 -11.79 -21.16 -14.57
N SER A 330 -11.60 -22.37 -14.03
CA SER A 330 -10.47 -23.28 -14.35
C SER A 330 -10.37 -23.76 -15.80
N GLN A 331 -11.33 -23.42 -16.65
CA GLN A 331 -11.44 -23.92 -18.02
C GLN A 331 -10.74 -23.05 -19.07
N TRP A 332 -10.32 -21.83 -18.72
CA TRP A 332 -9.50 -20.97 -19.58
C TRP A 332 -8.00 -21.27 -19.39
N GLN A 333 -7.53 -22.42 -19.91
CA GLN A 333 -6.11 -22.82 -19.79
C GLN A 333 -5.13 -21.80 -20.37
N ALA A 334 -5.51 -21.06 -21.43
CA ALA A 334 -4.64 -20.06 -22.09
C ALA A 334 -4.48 -18.76 -21.27
N ILE A 335 -5.51 -18.31 -20.54
CA ILE A 335 -5.49 -17.08 -19.73
C ILE A 335 -4.91 -17.36 -18.32
N ARG A 336 -4.83 -18.63 -17.90
CA ARG A 336 -4.33 -19.03 -16.58
C ARG A 336 -2.87 -18.62 -16.33
N GLN A 337 -2.05 -18.51 -17.37
CA GLN A 337 -0.65 -18.07 -17.25
C GLN A 337 -0.53 -16.59 -16.82
N THR A 338 -1.60 -15.80 -16.95
CA THR A 338 -1.60 -14.38 -16.56
C THR A 338 -2.91 -14.03 -15.86
N THR A 339 -3.07 -14.52 -14.63
CA THR A 339 -4.30 -14.36 -13.82
C THR A 339 -4.76 -12.90 -13.61
N TRP A 340 -3.89 -11.92 -13.89
CA TRP A 340 -4.18 -10.49 -13.79
C TRP A 340 -4.74 -9.85 -15.09
N MET A 341 -4.61 -10.51 -16.25
CA MET A 341 -5.10 -9.96 -17.52
C MET A 341 -6.61 -9.87 -17.56
N TRP A 342 -7.33 -10.85 -17.00
CA TRP A 342 -8.80 -10.84 -17.02
C TRP A 342 -9.40 -9.68 -16.23
N PRO A 343 -9.00 -9.41 -14.96
CA PRO A 343 -9.41 -8.20 -14.25
C PRO A 343 -9.05 -6.91 -14.99
N LEU A 344 -7.89 -6.85 -15.65
CA LEU A 344 -7.48 -5.66 -16.42
C LEU A 344 -8.40 -5.43 -17.64
N LEU A 345 -8.74 -6.50 -18.37
CA LEU A 345 -9.68 -6.43 -19.50
C LEU A 345 -11.07 -6.01 -19.03
N LEU A 346 -11.53 -6.53 -17.89
CA LEU A 346 -12.79 -6.09 -17.29
C LEU A 346 -12.73 -4.62 -16.86
N ALA A 347 -11.61 -4.15 -16.30
CA ALA A 347 -11.46 -2.74 -15.93
C ALA A 347 -11.53 -1.82 -17.15
N LEU A 348 -10.91 -2.24 -18.27
CA LEU A 348 -10.97 -1.50 -19.53
C LEU A 348 -12.39 -1.51 -20.12
N LEU A 349 -13.07 -2.65 -20.10
CA LEU A 349 -14.47 -2.77 -20.55
C LEU A 349 -15.40 -1.89 -19.72
N ILE A 350 -15.30 -1.95 -18.39
CA ILE A 350 -16.11 -1.14 -17.47
C ILE A 350 -15.82 0.34 -17.68
N SER A 351 -14.55 0.74 -17.83
CA SER A 351 -14.20 2.15 -18.10
C SER A 351 -14.80 2.65 -19.41
N LEU A 352 -14.76 1.84 -20.46
CA LEU A 352 -15.38 2.16 -21.75
C LEU A 352 -16.90 2.27 -21.64
N LEU A 353 -17.55 1.33 -20.94
CA LEU A 353 -18.99 1.32 -20.74
C LEU A 353 -19.48 2.48 -19.85
N GLU A 354 -18.70 2.87 -18.85
CA GLU A 354 -18.99 4.05 -18.03
C GLU A 354 -18.83 5.35 -18.85
N GLY A 355 -17.83 5.42 -19.75
CA GLY A 355 -17.72 6.51 -20.71
C GLY A 355 -18.87 6.57 -21.71
N VAL A 356 -19.42 5.41 -22.11
CA VAL A 356 -20.62 5.36 -22.96
C VAL A 356 -21.86 5.83 -22.18
N ARG A 357 -21.96 5.50 -20.89
CA ARG A 357 -23.06 5.93 -20.00
C ARG A 357 -23.18 7.45 -19.94
N THR A 358 -22.06 8.18 -19.85
CA THR A 358 -22.06 9.65 -19.82
C THR A 358 -22.48 10.25 -21.17
N LEU A 359 -22.08 9.64 -22.28
CA LEU A 359 -22.36 10.13 -23.63
C LEU A 359 -23.79 9.89 -24.11
N LEU A 360 -24.40 8.74 -23.77
CA LEU A 360 -25.70 8.35 -24.34
C LEU A 360 -26.89 9.03 -23.68
N ILE A 361 -26.81 9.38 -22.39
CA ILE A 361 -28.04 9.69 -21.61
C ILE A 361 -27.87 10.89 -20.64
N GLY A 362 -26.74 11.60 -20.65
CA GLY A 362 -26.55 12.75 -19.75
C GLY A 362 -26.61 12.38 -18.26
N TYR A 363 -26.22 11.15 -17.91
CA TYR A 363 -26.11 10.73 -16.50
C TYR A 363 -24.72 11.04 -15.95
N HIS A 364 -24.67 11.29 -14.64
CA HIS A 364 -23.43 11.35 -13.89
C HIS A 364 -22.81 9.94 -13.80
N GLY A 365 -21.79 9.68 -14.62
CA GLY A 365 -20.94 8.51 -14.45
C GLY A 365 -20.07 8.68 -13.20
N ASP A 366 -19.74 7.59 -12.52
CA ASP A 366 -18.82 7.63 -11.38
C ASP A 366 -17.84 6.46 -11.34
N THR A 367 -16.87 6.52 -10.42
CA THR A 367 -15.84 5.49 -10.27
C THR A 367 -16.32 4.25 -9.49
N THR A 368 -17.59 4.17 -9.09
CA THR A 368 -18.13 3.07 -8.28
C THR A 368 -17.89 1.69 -8.91
N PRO A 369 -18.20 1.47 -10.21
CA PRO A 369 -18.02 0.16 -10.84
C PRO A 369 -16.55 -0.32 -10.85
N LEU A 370 -15.61 0.62 -11.01
CA LEU A 370 -14.17 0.33 -10.98
C LEU A 370 -13.71 -0.03 -9.57
N ILE A 371 -14.22 0.65 -8.55
CA ILE A 371 -13.93 0.29 -7.15
C ILE A 371 -14.55 -1.07 -6.80
N ILE A 372 -15.76 -1.37 -7.27
CA ILE A 372 -16.37 -2.70 -7.11
C ILE A 372 -15.45 -3.76 -7.72
N LEU A 373 -14.99 -3.60 -8.96
CA LEU A 373 -14.07 -4.56 -9.58
C LEU A 373 -12.75 -4.68 -8.80
N ALA A 374 -12.15 -3.55 -8.40
CA ALA A 374 -10.91 -3.53 -7.63
C ALA A 374 -11.05 -4.24 -6.27
N THR A 375 -12.21 -4.11 -5.62
CA THR A 375 -12.50 -4.77 -4.34
C THR A 375 -12.71 -6.28 -4.52
N LEU A 376 -13.45 -6.71 -5.54
CA LEU A 376 -13.78 -8.13 -5.76
C LEU A 376 -12.59 -8.95 -6.29
N THR A 377 -11.71 -8.34 -7.07
CA THR A 377 -10.53 -8.98 -7.69
C THR A 377 -9.67 -9.79 -6.70
N PRO A 378 -9.17 -9.23 -5.58
CA PRO A 378 -8.36 -9.98 -4.62
C PRO A 378 -9.14 -11.14 -3.95
N PHE A 379 -10.46 -10.98 -3.73
CA PHE A 379 -11.28 -12.09 -3.22
C PHE A 379 -11.42 -13.20 -4.25
N ALA A 380 -11.71 -12.88 -5.51
CA ALA A 380 -11.83 -13.88 -6.57
C ALA A 380 -10.50 -14.66 -6.76
N LEU A 381 -9.38 -13.94 -6.84
CA LEU A 381 -8.06 -14.54 -7.04
C LEU A 381 -7.59 -15.42 -5.87
N SER A 382 -7.94 -15.05 -4.63
CA SER A 382 -7.52 -15.79 -3.43
C SER A 382 -8.43 -16.98 -3.12
N LEU A 383 -9.72 -16.87 -3.39
CA LEU A 383 -10.73 -17.89 -3.05
C LEU A 383 -10.84 -19.01 -4.10
N GLN A 384 -10.41 -18.77 -5.34
CA GLN A 384 -10.52 -19.76 -6.43
C GLN A 384 -9.29 -20.68 -6.58
N ARG A 385 -8.13 -20.32 -6.00
CA ARG A 385 -6.87 -21.11 -6.09
C ARG A 385 -6.80 -22.32 -5.14
N HIS A 386 -7.79 -22.53 -4.29
CA HIS A 386 -7.88 -23.68 -3.38
C HIS A 386 -8.82 -24.79 -3.89
N GLN A 387 -8.81 -25.09 -5.19
CA GLN A 387 -9.26 -26.39 -5.66
C GLN A 387 -8.10 -27.39 -5.47
N PRO A 388 -8.17 -28.33 -4.52
CA PRO A 388 -7.22 -29.44 -4.51
C PRO A 388 -7.48 -30.26 -5.79
N ASP A 389 -6.50 -30.27 -6.69
CA ASP A 389 -6.41 -31.30 -7.72
C ASP A 389 -6.31 -32.64 -6.96
N PHE A 390 -7.42 -33.36 -6.80
CA PHE A 390 -7.37 -34.73 -6.35
C PHE A 390 -6.62 -35.52 -7.42
N PRO A 391 -5.48 -36.16 -7.10
CA PRO A 391 -4.91 -37.13 -8.01
C PRO A 391 -5.94 -38.23 -8.20
N SER A 392 -6.22 -38.58 -9.44
CA SER A 392 -6.99 -39.74 -9.85
C SER A 392 -6.25 -41.03 -9.48
N SER A 393 -6.19 -41.35 -8.19
CA SER A 393 -5.67 -42.61 -7.67
C SER A 393 -6.46 -43.03 -6.44
N PHE A 394 -7.77 -43.26 -6.63
CA PHE A 394 -8.50 -44.25 -5.84
C PHE A 394 -8.25 -45.63 -6.46
N GLN A 395 -7.10 -46.23 -6.15
CA GLN A 395 -6.90 -47.67 -6.29
C GLN A 395 -6.18 -48.19 -5.04
N SER A 396 -6.95 -48.96 -4.25
CA SER A 396 -6.51 -50.03 -3.34
C SER A 396 -5.31 -49.73 -2.43
N ALA A 397 -5.58 -49.20 -1.24
CA ALA A 397 -4.65 -49.31 -0.12
C ALA A 397 -4.87 -50.65 0.61
N SER A 398 -4.02 -51.64 0.32
CA SER A 398 -3.74 -52.76 1.23
C SER A 398 -2.75 -52.30 2.31
N PRO A 399 -2.86 -52.78 3.57
CA PRO A 399 -2.02 -52.31 4.66
C PRO A 399 -0.66 -53.01 4.60
N LEU A 400 0.41 -52.26 4.31
CA LEU A 400 1.78 -52.75 4.48
C LEU A 400 2.34 -52.25 5.81
N ILE A 401 2.74 -53.24 6.60
CA ILE A 401 3.32 -53.22 7.94
C ILE A 401 4.59 -52.38 7.97
N ALA A 402 4.69 -51.48 8.95
CA ALA A 402 5.89 -50.71 9.23
C ALA A 402 6.93 -51.58 9.97
N GLN A 403 8.16 -51.65 9.45
CA GLN A 403 9.34 -52.02 10.21
C GLN A 403 10.23 -50.78 10.41
N PRO A 404 10.91 -50.61 11.57
CA PRO A 404 11.78 -49.47 11.81
C PRO A 404 13.17 -49.73 11.21
N ALA A 405 13.65 -48.80 10.37
CA ALA A 405 15.02 -48.80 9.86
C ALA A 405 15.90 -47.90 10.73
N GLU A 406 16.99 -48.46 11.27
CA GLU A 406 18.05 -47.75 11.98
C GLU A 406 18.79 -46.77 11.05
N GLU A 407 18.88 -45.50 11.47
CA GLU A 407 19.52 -44.43 10.72
C GLU A 407 21.01 -44.31 11.11
N LYS A 408 21.91 -44.93 10.33
CA LYS A 408 23.35 -44.69 10.43
C LYS A 408 23.73 -43.38 9.71
N LEU A 409 24.23 -42.41 10.48
CA LEU A 409 24.72 -41.11 9.99
C LEU A 409 25.90 -41.31 9.02
N SER A 410 25.79 -40.81 7.78
CA SER A 410 26.80 -40.99 6.74
C SER A 410 27.91 -39.90 6.75
N PRO A 411 29.17 -40.25 6.39
CA PRO A 411 30.34 -39.36 6.42
C PRO A 411 30.32 -38.21 5.39
N LYS A 412 29.27 -38.08 4.57
CA LYS A 412 29.08 -36.94 3.66
C LYS A 412 28.63 -35.66 4.37
N LEU A 413 28.04 -35.77 5.57
CA LEU A 413 27.54 -34.62 6.33
C LEU A 413 28.67 -33.84 7.03
N SER A 414 29.77 -34.51 7.41
CA SER A 414 30.92 -33.87 8.06
C SER A 414 31.79 -33.07 7.08
N LEU A 415 31.89 -33.53 5.82
CA LEU A 415 32.67 -32.84 4.79
C LEU A 415 32.00 -31.53 4.31
N SER A 416 30.67 -31.48 4.27
CA SER A 416 29.92 -30.28 3.87
C SER A 416 29.96 -29.19 4.95
N LEU A 417 29.98 -29.57 6.23
CA LEU A 417 30.13 -28.64 7.36
C LEU A 417 31.52 -27.97 7.36
N MET A 418 32.59 -28.70 7.03
CA MET A 418 33.94 -28.12 6.96
C MET A 418 34.16 -27.21 5.73
N GLN A 419 33.50 -27.48 4.60
CA GLN A 419 33.57 -26.60 3.42
C GLN A 419 32.77 -25.29 3.59
N GLY A 420 31.72 -25.27 4.42
CA GLY A 420 30.96 -24.06 4.75
C GLY A 420 31.76 -23.02 5.54
N VAL A 421 32.63 -23.48 6.46
CA VAL A 421 33.45 -22.59 7.31
C VAL A 421 34.52 -21.85 6.48
N ASN A 422 35.09 -22.49 5.45
CA ASN A 422 36.13 -21.90 4.60
C ASN A 422 35.63 -20.86 3.56
N LYS A 423 34.32 -20.84 3.24
CA LYS A 423 33.73 -19.81 2.37
C LYS A 423 33.42 -18.52 3.13
N GLY A 424 32.98 -18.63 4.39
CA GLY A 424 32.69 -17.48 5.23
C GLY A 424 33.92 -16.63 5.55
N SER A 425 35.04 -17.28 5.90
CA SER A 425 36.30 -16.60 6.25
C SER A 425 36.90 -15.79 5.08
N LYS A 426 36.88 -16.34 3.86
CA LYS A 426 37.38 -15.63 2.66
C LYS A 426 36.53 -14.42 2.27
N ALA A 427 35.22 -14.46 2.50
CA ALA A 427 34.33 -13.33 2.21
C ALA A 427 34.55 -12.15 3.17
N TRP A 428 34.75 -12.42 4.47
CA TRP A 428 35.05 -11.39 5.46
C TRP A 428 36.42 -10.74 5.23
N LEU A 429 37.44 -11.52 4.86
CA LEU A 429 38.76 -10.98 4.47
C LEU A 429 38.66 -10.02 3.28
N GLY A 430 37.84 -10.34 2.27
CA GLY A 430 37.62 -9.46 1.12
C GLY A 430 36.95 -8.12 1.51
N ILE A 431 35.97 -8.16 2.42
CA ILE A 431 35.31 -6.94 2.94
C ILE A 431 36.30 -6.07 3.72
N LEU A 432 37.10 -6.67 4.60
CA LEU A 432 38.11 -5.95 5.37
C LEU A 432 39.17 -5.30 4.46
N LEU A 433 39.60 -6.00 3.40
CA LEU A 433 40.54 -5.44 2.42
C LEU A 433 39.94 -4.24 1.67
N ILE A 434 38.66 -4.29 1.30
CA ILE A 434 37.97 -3.16 0.64
C ILE A 434 37.88 -1.96 1.59
N ILE A 435 37.50 -2.18 2.86
CA ILE A 435 37.44 -1.11 3.86
C ILE A 435 38.84 -0.50 4.06
N PHE A 436 39.86 -1.34 4.20
CA PHE A 436 41.24 -0.88 4.38
C PHE A 436 41.74 -0.06 3.18
N THR A 437 41.55 -0.55 1.96
CA THR A 437 41.98 0.14 0.73
C THR A 437 41.27 1.47 0.52
N LEU A 438 39.96 1.53 0.75
CA LEU A 438 39.21 2.79 0.68
C LEU A 438 39.61 3.78 1.78
N SER A 439 39.81 3.29 3.02
CA SER A 439 40.24 4.13 4.14
C SER A 439 41.63 4.71 3.90
N LEU A 440 42.57 3.89 3.40
CA LEU A 440 43.91 4.34 3.02
C LEU A 440 43.86 5.34 1.86
N GLY A 441 43.03 5.08 0.85
CA GLY A 441 42.85 5.99 -0.28
C GLY A 441 42.30 7.36 0.15
N LEU A 442 41.29 7.37 1.03
CA LEU A 442 40.73 8.60 1.61
C LEU A 442 41.78 9.35 2.45
N TRP A 443 42.53 8.62 3.27
CA TRP A 443 43.61 9.20 4.07
C TRP A 443 44.71 9.81 3.21
N ILE A 444 45.14 9.16 2.13
CA ILE A 444 46.11 9.74 1.18
C ILE A 444 45.50 10.99 0.53
N LEU A 445 44.25 10.92 0.09
CA LEU A 445 43.58 12.01 -0.61
C LEU A 445 43.54 13.29 0.22
N ILE A 446 43.17 13.24 1.50
CA ILE A 446 43.14 14.44 2.36
C ILE A 446 44.52 15.07 2.60
N HIS A 447 45.61 14.36 2.34
CA HIS A 447 46.98 14.89 2.45
C HIS A 447 47.55 15.41 1.13
N LEU A 448 46.83 15.25 0.01
CA LEU A 448 47.30 15.74 -1.28
C LEU A 448 47.15 17.26 -1.42
N PRO A 449 48.13 17.95 -2.05
CA PRO A 449 48.00 19.37 -2.36
C PRO A 449 46.88 19.58 -3.38
N GLY A 450 45.99 20.54 -3.13
CA GLY A 450 44.91 20.91 -4.06
C GLY A 450 43.52 20.32 -3.76
N VAL A 451 43.38 19.52 -2.70
CA VAL A 451 42.08 19.05 -2.20
C VAL A 451 41.33 20.18 -1.48
N PRO A 452 39.99 20.30 -1.69
CA PRO A 452 39.17 21.32 -1.03
C PRO A 452 39.39 21.36 0.47
N TYR A 453 39.57 22.55 1.03
CA TYR A 453 39.84 22.73 2.47
C TYR A 453 38.71 22.13 3.34
N ASN A 454 37.44 22.23 2.92
CA ASN A 454 36.29 21.61 3.57
C ASN A 454 36.46 20.09 3.77
N LEU A 455 37.13 19.40 2.84
CA LEU A 455 37.38 17.97 2.96
C LEU A 455 38.56 17.65 3.89
N ARG A 456 39.52 18.58 4.01
CA ARG A 456 40.69 18.45 4.89
C ARG A 456 40.35 18.65 6.36
N GLU A 457 39.42 19.57 6.65
CA GLU A 457 39.00 19.93 8.01
C GLU A 457 37.91 19.00 8.57
N LEU A 458 37.28 18.18 7.71
CA LEU A 458 36.17 17.31 8.05
C LEU A 458 36.44 16.37 9.26
N PHE A 459 37.66 15.87 9.40
CA PHE A 459 38.01 14.79 10.36
C PHE A 459 38.66 15.28 11.66
N GLY A 460 38.82 16.60 11.87
CA GLY A 460 39.45 17.15 13.08
C GLY A 460 40.87 16.63 13.34
N GLU A 461 41.18 16.33 14.60
CA GLU A 461 42.50 15.86 15.06
C GLU A 461 42.74 14.36 14.77
N ASP A 462 41.73 13.50 14.97
CA ASP A 462 41.82 12.04 14.82
C ASP A 462 41.56 11.55 13.39
N ARG A 463 42.36 12.05 12.43
CA ARG A 463 42.15 11.84 10.99
C ARG A 463 42.12 10.37 10.55
N LEU A 464 42.91 9.50 11.18
CA LEU A 464 42.98 8.07 10.82
C LEU A 464 41.70 7.31 11.19
N LEU A 465 41.24 7.44 12.44
CA LEU A 465 40.01 6.81 12.91
C LEU A 465 38.80 7.38 12.16
N GLY A 466 38.77 8.70 11.98
CA GLY A 466 37.73 9.40 11.22
C GLY A 466 37.61 8.87 9.79
N CYS A 467 38.72 8.73 9.07
CA CYS A 467 38.72 8.16 7.70
C CYS A 467 38.18 6.72 7.65
N PHE A 468 38.52 5.90 8.64
CA PHE A 468 38.03 4.52 8.73
C PHE A 468 36.52 4.46 8.94
N ILE A 469 35.99 5.19 9.93
CA ILE A 469 34.56 5.21 10.24
C ILE A 469 33.78 5.86 9.10
N PHE A 470 34.29 6.92 8.49
CA PHE A 470 33.67 7.57 7.33
C PHE A 470 33.61 6.65 6.11
N THR A 471 34.62 5.80 5.91
CA THR A 471 34.57 4.76 4.87
C THR A 471 33.41 3.79 5.08
N LEU A 472 33.08 3.45 6.34
CA LEU A 472 31.90 2.65 6.65
C LEU A 472 30.60 3.39 6.31
N VAL A 473 30.54 4.71 6.57
CA VAL A 473 29.40 5.56 6.15
C VAL A 473 29.24 5.55 4.63
N LEU A 474 30.34 5.72 3.88
CA LEU A 474 30.30 5.72 2.42
C LEU A 474 29.83 4.38 1.84
N LEU A 475 30.28 3.25 2.42
CA LEU A 475 29.79 1.93 2.02
C LEU A 475 28.33 1.71 2.45
N TRP A 476 27.92 2.30 3.59
CA TRP A 476 26.54 2.25 4.09
C TRP A 476 25.55 2.98 3.18
N LEU A 477 25.97 4.05 2.48
CA LEU A 477 25.15 4.71 1.45
C LEU A 477 24.65 3.73 0.39
N GLY A 478 25.48 2.76 0.00
CA GLY A 478 25.10 1.70 -0.95
C GLY A 478 24.47 0.46 -0.29
N ALA A 479 25.01 0.02 0.84
CA ALA A 479 24.54 -1.18 1.52
C ALA A 479 23.15 -1.02 2.17
N GLY A 480 22.87 0.17 2.73
CA GLY A 480 21.62 0.53 3.39
C GLY A 480 20.37 0.34 2.50
N PRO A 481 20.30 0.95 1.30
CA PRO A 481 19.19 0.75 0.35
C PRO A 481 18.88 -0.72 0.05
N TRP A 482 19.92 -1.53 -0.21
CA TRP A 482 19.73 -2.96 -0.46
C TRP A 482 19.22 -3.68 0.80
N TRP A 483 19.78 -3.36 1.96
CA TRP A 483 19.35 -3.90 3.24
C TRP A 483 17.88 -3.57 3.55
N ILE A 484 17.45 -2.32 3.33
CA ILE A 484 16.04 -1.89 3.44
C ILE A 484 15.17 -2.75 2.52
N SER A 485 15.55 -2.90 1.25
CA SER A 485 14.77 -3.68 0.28
C SER A 485 14.57 -5.13 0.74
N CYS A 486 15.58 -5.76 1.36
CA CYS A 486 15.49 -7.11 1.91
C CYS A 486 14.68 -7.18 3.21
N ARG A 487 14.86 -6.23 4.13
CA ARG A 487 14.16 -6.21 5.42
C ARG A 487 12.68 -5.92 5.25
N ALA A 488 12.33 -4.87 4.52
CA ALA A 488 10.94 -4.52 4.22
C ALA A 488 10.27 -5.58 3.33
N GLY A 489 10.97 -6.09 2.29
CA GLY A 489 10.45 -7.11 1.38
C GLY A 489 10.10 -8.46 2.04
N ARG A 490 10.62 -8.74 3.24
CA ARG A 490 10.31 -9.97 4.01
C ARG A 490 9.13 -9.80 4.98
N GLN A 491 8.67 -8.58 5.20
CA GLN A 491 7.55 -8.30 6.11
C GLN A 491 6.20 -8.40 5.40
N PRO A 492 5.11 -8.67 6.15
CA PRO A 492 3.77 -8.43 5.62
C PRO A 492 3.62 -6.92 5.31
N TRP A 493 3.04 -6.59 4.15
CA TRP A 493 2.91 -5.22 3.64
C TRP A 493 4.24 -4.48 3.50
N PRO A 494 5.15 -4.94 2.61
CA PRO A 494 6.50 -4.41 2.52
C PRO A 494 6.60 -2.89 2.45
N ALA A 495 5.67 -2.24 1.72
CA ALA A 495 5.67 -0.81 1.52
C ALA A 495 5.46 0.00 2.82
N LEU A 496 4.60 -0.46 3.74
CA LEU A 496 4.30 0.25 5.00
C LEU A 496 5.48 0.27 5.98
N TRP A 497 6.42 -0.66 5.83
CA TRP A 497 7.62 -0.71 6.66
C TRP A 497 8.76 0.18 6.16
N LEU A 498 8.66 0.72 4.94
CA LEU A 498 9.70 1.56 4.34
C LEU A 498 10.05 2.80 5.17
N PRO A 499 9.09 3.60 5.69
CA PRO A 499 9.42 4.80 6.48
C PRO A 499 10.27 4.48 7.72
N LEU A 500 9.92 3.39 8.42
CA LEU A 500 10.65 2.95 9.61
C LEU A 500 12.09 2.54 9.26
N TRP A 501 12.28 1.74 8.22
CA TRP A 501 13.62 1.28 7.83
C TRP A 501 14.47 2.41 7.23
N LEU A 502 13.87 3.37 6.53
CA LEU A 502 14.54 4.59 6.09
C LEU A 502 15.03 5.43 7.28
N PHE A 503 14.19 5.60 8.31
CA PHE A 503 14.55 6.31 9.53
C PHE A 503 15.71 5.61 10.26
N ILE A 504 15.59 4.30 10.51
CA ILE A 504 16.65 3.51 11.17
C ILE A 504 17.99 3.61 10.40
N THR A 505 17.94 3.53 9.07
CA THR A 505 19.14 3.60 8.22
C THR A 505 19.81 4.97 8.31
N ALA A 506 19.02 6.05 8.38
CA ALA A 506 19.52 7.40 8.61
C ALA A 506 20.13 7.56 10.01
N CYS A 507 19.47 7.05 11.05
CA CYS A 507 20.01 7.09 12.43
C CYS A 507 21.35 6.36 12.56
N ILE A 508 21.50 5.20 11.90
CA ILE A 508 22.79 4.48 11.86
C ILE A 508 23.86 5.35 11.19
N SER A 509 23.55 6.01 10.07
CA SER A 509 24.49 6.90 9.39
C SER A 509 24.86 8.11 10.26
N LEU A 510 23.90 8.71 10.96
CA LEU A 510 24.13 9.83 11.85
C LEU A 510 25.05 9.43 13.02
N LEU A 511 24.79 8.28 13.63
CA LEU A 511 25.61 7.78 14.74
C LEU A 511 27.04 7.53 14.27
N LEU A 512 27.25 6.94 13.10
CA LEU A 512 28.59 6.74 12.55
C LEU A 512 29.29 8.06 12.23
N LEU A 513 28.57 9.04 11.66
CA LEU A 513 29.12 10.37 11.34
C LEU A 513 29.53 11.15 12.59
N GLN A 514 28.79 11.03 13.70
CA GLN A 514 29.15 11.66 14.98
C GLN A 514 30.51 11.20 15.51
N PHE A 515 30.98 10.01 15.13
CA PHE A 515 32.31 9.51 15.49
C PHE A 515 33.37 9.76 14.40
N ALA A 516 32.96 10.21 13.21
CA ALA A 516 33.86 10.38 12.08
C ALA A 516 34.17 11.85 11.77
N VAL A 517 33.22 12.76 11.99
CA VAL A 517 33.24 14.13 11.48
C VAL A 517 32.99 15.13 12.63
N THR A 518 33.55 16.33 12.51
CA THR A 518 33.33 17.41 13.50
C THR A 518 31.86 17.86 13.54
N THR A 519 31.42 18.34 14.69
CA THR A 519 30.06 18.87 14.87
C THR A 519 29.82 20.15 14.08
N GLU A 520 30.86 20.95 13.87
CA GLU A 520 30.84 22.16 13.05
C GLU A 520 30.50 21.80 11.60
N SER A 521 31.23 20.88 10.97
CA SER A 521 30.96 20.47 9.59
C SER A 521 29.58 19.84 9.39
N MET A 522 29.02 19.15 10.40
CA MET A 522 27.64 18.67 10.33
C MET A 522 26.62 19.81 10.40
N ASN A 523 26.86 20.82 11.24
CA ASN A 523 26.00 21.98 11.37
C ASN A 523 26.07 22.89 10.14
N ASP A 524 27.23 22.98 9.47
CA ASP A 524 27.37 23.76 8.23
C ASP A 524 26.41 23.28 7.13
N ILE A 525 26.15 21.97 7.09
CA ILE A 525 25.30 21.34 6.07
C ILE A 525 23.83 21.28 6.53
N THR A 526 23.56 20.91 7.78
CA THR A 526 22.18 20.71 8.28
C THR A 526 21.56 21.91 8.97
N GLY A 527 22.37 22.94 9.27
CA GLY A 527 22.04 24.06 10.15
C GLY A 527 22.32 23.75 11.61
N SER A 528 22.76 24.76 12.36
CA SER A 528 22.82 24.67 13.82
C SER A 528 21.40 24.53 14.39
N PRO A 529 21.15 23.55 15.28
CA PRO A 529 19.83 23.40 15.90
C PRO A 529 19.45 24.66 16.69
N ASP A 530 18.31 25.24 16.35
CA ASP A 530 17.82 26.51 16.93
C ASP A 530 16.33 26.45 17.34
N LEU A 531 15.66 25.32 17.09
CA LEU A 531 14.22 25.16 17.30
C LEU A 531 13.81 25.44 18.76
N TYR A 532 14.64 25.04 19.73
CA TYR A 532 14.37 25.32 21.14
C TYR A 532 14.29 26.83 21.42
N ARG A 533 15.22 27.61 20.88
CA ARG A 533 15.26 29.07 21.05
C ARG A 533 14.04 29.70 20.40
N ARG A 534 13.71 29.29 19.16
CA ARG A 534 12.56 29.85 18.42
C ARG A 534 11.22 29.54 19.09
N ILE A 535 11.03 28.33 19.62
CA ILE A 535 9.79 27.99 20.32
C ILE A 535 9.72 28.65 21.70
N VAL A 536 10.80 28.58 22.49
CA VAL A 536 10.76 29.04 23.90
C VAL A 536 10.94 30.55 24.04
N GLN A 537 11.72 31.19 23.18
CA GLN A 537 12.01 32.64 23.25
C GLN A 537 11.20 33.46 22.24
N GLU A 538 11.05 33.00 21.00
CA GLU A 538 10.33 33.74 19.94
C GLU A 538 8.85 33.35 19.84
N ASN A 539 8.40 32.34 20.60
CA ASN A 539 7.01 31.88 20.69
C ASN A 539 6.36 31.55 19.33
N ILE A 540 7.14 31.00 18.39
CA ILE A 540 6.66 30.75 17.01
C ILE A 540 5.49 29.76 16.92
N TRP A 541 5.29 28.92 17.95
CA TRP A 541 4.24 27.88 18.00
C TRP A 541 3.12 28.20 19.00
N GLY A 542 3.14 29.40 19.60
CA GLY A 542 2.13 29.84 20.55
C GLY A 542 2.37 29.39 21.99
N ASP A 543 1.64 30.04 22.91
CA ASP A 543 1.86 29.99 24.36
C ASP A 543 1.76 28.57 24.94
N ASP A 544 0.91 27.71 24.37
CA ASP A 544 0.74 26.33 24.80
C ASP A 544 2.00 25.49 24.60
N TRP A 545 2.62 25.59 23.42
CA TRP A 545 3.85 24.87 23.09
C TRP A 545 5.04 25.44 23.84
N GLN A 546 5.10 26.76 24.01
CA GLN A 546 6.12 27.42 24.82
C GLN A 546 6.13 26.88 26.26
N ASN A 547 4.95 26.80 26.90
CA ASN A 547 4.81 26.33 28.27
C ASN A 547 5.10 24.82 28.42
N GLN A 548 4.71 24.01 27.45
CA GLN A 548 4.99 22.57 27.46
C GLN A 548 6.48 22.27 27.26
N LEU A 549 7.12 22.90 26.26
CA LEU A 549 8.51 22.60 25.89
C LEU A 549 9.55 23.23 26.83
N LYS A 550 9.19 24.28 27.57
CA LYS A 550 10.06 24.87 28.61
C LYS A 550 10.48 23.87 29.70
N ASN A 551 9.65 22.86 29.94
CA ASN A 551 9.91 21.81 30.94
C ASN A 551 10.75 20.64 30.39
N TRP A 552 11.03 20.61 29.08
CA TRP A 552 11.81 19.55 28.46
C TRP A 552 13.31 19.90 28.52
N PRO A 553 14.20 18.90 28.65
CA PRO A 553 15.63 19.14 28.58
C PRO A 553 16.00 19.67 27.18
N GLY A 554 16.54 20.89 27.08
CA GLY A 554 16.90 21.51 25.80
C GLY A 554 17.85 20.66 24.95
N SER A 555 18.73 19.88 25.58
CA SER A 555 19.61 18.91 24.91
C SER A 555 18.85 17.84 24.12
N PHE A 556 17.67 17.42 24.60
CA PHE A 556 16.82 16.47 23.90
C PHE A 556 16.21 17.09 22.64
N ILE A 557 15.72 18.33 22.72
CA ILE A 557 15.11 19.03 21.59
C ILE A 557 16.15 19.31 20.50
N VAL A 558 17.36 19.71 20.90
CA VAL A 558 18.51 19.87 20.00
C VAL A 558 18.87 18.55 19.30
N ALA A 559 18.93 17.44 20.05
CA ALA A 559 19.22 16.13 19.48
C ALA A 559 18.11 15.64 18.52
N PHE A 560 16.84 15.91 18.88
CA PHE A 560 15.69 15.59 18.05
C PHE A 560 15.71 16.37 16.74
N GLU A 561 15.87 17.70 16.80
CA GLU A 561 15.94 18.55 15.62
C GLU A 561 17.08 18.12 14.69
N ARG A 562 18.28 17.91 15.24
CA ARG A 562 19.43 17.42 14.47
C ARG A 562 19.13 16.09 13.78
N THR A 563 18.47 15.17 14.49
CA THR A 563 18.10 13.86 13.92
C THR A 563 17.10 14.00 12.78
N VAL A 564 16.08 14.84 12.93
CA VAL A 564 15.07 15.08 11.89
C VAL A 564 15.71 15.74 10.65
N ARG A 565 16.48 16.81 10.83
CA ARG A 565 17.15 17.53 9.73
C ARG A 565 18.13 16.64 8.98
N PHE A 566 18.98 15.90 9.71
CA PHE A 566 19.91 14.95 9.09
C PHE A 566 19.16 13.84 8.35
N THR A 567 18.08 13.31 8.93
CA THR A 567 17.28 12.26 8.29
C THR A 567 16.69 12.76 6.98
N ALA A 568 16.14 13.97 6.95
CA ALA A 568 15.64 14.59 5.73
C ALA A 568 16.75 14.74 4.67
N LEU A 569 17.90 15.29 5.03
CA LEU A 569 19.05 15.42 4.13
C LEU A 569 19.49 14.06 3.57
N TYR A 570 19.61 13.05 4.44
CA TYR A 570 20.03 11.71 4.04
C TYR A 570 18.99 11.03 3.14
N TRP A 571 17.69 11.29 3.36
CA TRP A 571 16.59 10.76 2.56
C TRP A 571 16.57 11.27 1.13
N LEU A 572 17.08 12.48 0.86
CA LEU A 572 17.20 13.00 -0.50
C LEU A 572 17.98 12.07 -1.43
N LEU A 573 19.03 11.40 -0.92
CA LEU A 573 19.81 10.40 -1.66
C LEU A 573 19.34 8.96 -1.38
N LEU A 574 18.98 8.64 -0.13
CA LEU A 574 18.60 7.29 0.28
C LEU A 574 17.34 6.79 -0.43
N ILE A 575 16.33 7.65 -0.65
CA ILE A 575 15.06 7.24 -1.27
C ILE A 575 15.25 6.84 -2.75
N PRO A 576 15.89 7.65 -3.62
CA PRO A 576 16.26 7.25 -4.97
C PRO A 576 17.02 5.92 -5.05
N LEU A 577 18.02 5.73 -4.18
CA LEU A 577 18.78 4.48 -4.10
C LEU A 577 17.91 3.31 -3.65
N THR A 578 17.00 3.54 -2.70
CA THR A 578 16.06 2.53 -2.21
C THR A 578 15.12 2.11 -3.31
N LEU A 579 14.53 3.05 -4.07
CA LEU A 579 13.70 2.75 -5.25
C LEU A 579 14.45 1.85 -6.24
N CYS A 580 15.68 2.20 -6.59
CA CYS A 580 16.53 1.37 -7.45
C CYS A 580 16.76 -0.03 -6.89
N ALA A 581 16.95 -0.16 -5.57
CA ALA A 581 17.07 -1.44 -4.88
C ALA A 581 15.77 -2.24 -4.88
N LEU A 582 14.60 -1.60 -4.71
CA LEU A 582 13.30 -2.26 -4.77
C LEU A 582 13.05 -2.86 -6.16
N PHE A 583 13.27 -2.09 -7.23
CA PHE A 583 13.16 -2.57 -8.61
C PHE A 583 14.16 -3.69 -8.93
N ALA A 584 15.32 -3.69 -8.28
CA ALA A 584 16.34 -4.72 -8.47
C ALA A 584 16.06 -6.02 -7.68
N ASN A 585 15.24 -5.96 -6.63
CA ASN A 585 15.07 -7.05 -5.68
C ASN A 585 13.80 -7.86 -5.99
N ARG A 586 13.97 -9.16 -6.21
CA ARG A 586 12.87 -10.09 -6.56
C ARG A 586 11.81 -10.26 -5.48
N LEU A 587 12.07 -9.80 -4.25
CA LEU A 587 11.08 -9.78 -3.17
C LEU A 587 9.92 -8.80 -3.46
N TRP A 588 10.15 -7.80 -4.32
CA TRP A 588 9.17 -6.77 -4.63
C TRP A 588 8.44 -7.06 -5.94
N ARG A 589 7.10 -6.97 -5.91
CA ARG A 589 6.22 -7.22 -7.06
C ARG A 589 5.59 -5.90 -7.51
N PRO A 590 5.08 -5.79 -8.74
CA PRO A 590 4.53 -4.52 -9.24
C PRO A 590 3.51 -3.84 -8.30
N PRO A 591 2.56 -4.53 -7.65
CA PRO A 591 1.63 -3.87 -6.72
C PRO A 591 2.32 -3.30 -5.47
N THR A 592 3.29 -4.02 -4.89
CA THR A 592 4.03 -3.52 -3.72
C THR A 592 5.04 -2.45 -4.11
N LEU A 593 5.54 -2.45 -5.35
CA LEU A 593 6.37 -1.38 -5.91
C LEU A 593 5.55 -0.10 -6.11
N ILE A 594 4.31 -0.18 -6.61
CA ILE A 594 3.41 0.97 -6.72
C ILE A 594 3.13 1.54 -5.32
N GLY A 595 2.76 0.68 -4.36
CA GLY A 595 2.56 1.10 -2.97
C GLY A 595 3.82 1.72 -2.35
N ALA A 596 5.01 1.20 -2.66
CA ALA A 596 6.27 1.79 -2.23
C ALA A 596 6.50 3.17 -2.86
N CYS A 597 6.24 3.34 -4.16
CA CYS A 597 6.37 4.65 -4.83
C CYS A 597 5.42 5.68 -4.22
N LEU A 598 4.16 5.30 -3.94
CA LEU A 598 3.16 6.16 -3.30
C LEU A 598 3.56 6.61 -1.90
N ILE A 599 4.36 5.83 -1.16
CA ILE A 599 4.87 6.20 0.16
C ILE A 599 6.18 6.99 0.05
N LEU A 600 7.09 6.54 -0.81
CA LEU A 600 8.43 7.12 -0.91
C LEU A 600 8.44 8.50 -1.56
N PHE A 601 7.55 8.76 -2.52
CA PHE A 601 7.50 10.05 -3.20
C PHE A 601 7.10 11.21 -2.27
N PRO A 602 5.99 11.12 -1.48
CA PRO A 602 5.67 12.13 -0.48
C PRO A 602 6.77 12.33 0.57
N LEU A 603 7.45 11.26 1.00
CA LEU A 603 8.56 11.36 1.96
C LEU A 603 9.78 12.06 1.35
N TRP A 604 10.09 11.80 0.08
CA TRP A 604 11.17 12.46 -0.64
C TRP A 604 10.88 13.94 -0.85
N TRP A 605 9.63 14.28 -1.18
CA TRP A 605 9.17 15.67 -1.26
C TRP A 605 9.21 16.36 0.10
N GLY A 606 8.73 15.71 1.17
CA GLY A 606 8.81 16.23 2.53
C GLY A 606 10.25 16.43 3.01
N ALA A 607 11.18 15.55 2.60
CA ALA A 607 12.60 15.73 2.86
C ALA A 607 13.17 16.97 2.15
N LYS A 608 12.80 17.22 0.89
CA LYS A 608 13.14 18.46 0.16
C LYS A 608 12.63 19.69 0.90
N TRP A 609 11.37 19.65 1.32
CA TRP A 609 10.76 20.77 2.05
C TRP A 609 11.53 21.12 3.32
N ILE A 610 11.96 20.12 4.11
CA ILE A 610 12.75 20.37 5.33
C ILE A 610 14.14 20.93 5.01
N VAL A 611 14.80 20.42 3.97
CA VAL A 611 16.21 20.72 3.67
C VAL A 611 16.38 22.04 2.90
N VAL A 612 15.42 22.39 2.05
CA VAL A 612 15.48 23.56 1.16
C VAL A 612 14.51 24.64 1.61
N ASP A 613 13.21 24.34 1.67
CA ASP A 613 12.17 25.36 1.93
C ASP A 613 12.14 25.83 3.39
N ALA A 614 12.44 24.93 4.34
CA ALA A 614 12.49 25.18 5.78
C ALA A 614 13.93 25.13 6.33
N ALA A 615 14.91 25.43 5.48
CA ALA A 615 16.31 25.51 5.86
C ALA A 615 16.54 26.57 6.96
N ILE A 616 17.39 26.25 7.94
CA ILE A 616 17.86 27.22 8.95
C ILE A 616 19.18 27.88 8.51
N THR A 617 19.94 27.19 7.67
CA THR A 617 21.22 27.67 7.15
C THR A 617 21.07 28.14 5.71
N ASP A 618 21.78 29.20 5.40
CA ASP A 618 21.96 29.74 4.05
C ASP A 618 23.04 28.98 3.27
N ASN A 619 23.98 28.31 3.95
CA ASN A 619 25.13 27.63 3.32
C ASN A 619 24.78 26.61 2.23
N LEU A 620 23.61 25.96 2.32
CA LEU A 620 23.14 25.03 1.29
C LEU A 620 22.28 25.75 0.25
N THR A 621 21.33 26.57 0.69
CA THR A 621 20.32 27.21 -0.17
C THR A 621 20.93 28.29 -1.05
N GLU A 622 21.98 29.00 -0.60
CA GLU A 622 22.75 29.94 -1.43
C GLU A 622 23.40 29.26 -2.64
N LEU A 623 23.81 27.99 -2.50
CA LEU A 623 24.47 27.26 -3.59
C LEU A 623 23.50 26.81 -4.68
N ILE A 624 22.20 26.82 -4.40
CA ILE A 624 21.15 26.34 -5.31
C ILE A 624 20.69 27.53 -6.17
N ALA A 625 20.74 27.36 -7.49
CA ALA A 625 20.24 28.38 -8.41
C ALA A 625 18.71 28.58 -8.25
N PRO A 626 18.16 29.76 -8.62
CA PRO A 626 16.72 29.93 -8.81
C PRO A 626 16.16 28.84 -9.73
N ASP A 627 15.12 28.13 -9.28
CA ASP A 627 14.54 26.97 -9.96
C ASP A 627 15.54 25.81 -10.23
N GLY A 628 16.67 25.76 -9.53
CA GLY A 628 17.71 24.74 -9.66
C GLY A 628 17.37 23.40 -9.00
N GLU A 629 16.41 23.39 -8.06
CA GLU A 629 16.03 22.23 -7.25
C GLU A 629 15.64 20.99 -8.07
N PRO A 630 14.83 21.10 -9.16
CA PRO A 630 14.47 19.94 -9.98
C PRO A 630 15.69 19.30 -10.67
N TYR A 631 16.68 20.11 -11.06
CA TYR A 631 17.91 19.62 -11.69
C TYR A 631 18.78 18.85 -10.69
N LEU A 632 18.88 19.34 -9.46
CA LEU A 632 19.57 18.63 -8.36
C LEU A 632 18.85 17.32 -8.00
N GLY A 633 17.52 17.33 -7.96
CA GLY A 633 16.71 16.12 -7.78
C GLY A 633 16.92 15.09 -8.89
N ALA A 634 16.93 15.53 -10.14
CA ALA A 634 17.24 14.69 -11.30
C ALA A 634 18.67 14.15 -11.26
N TRP A 635 19.62 14.93 -10.78
CA TRP A 635 21.01 14.51 -10.58
C TRP A 635 21.13 13.38 -9.53
N LEU A 636 20.44 13.50 -8.39
CA LEU A 636 20.40 12.45 -7.37
C LEU A 636 19.80 11.15 -7.91
N LEU A 637 18.73 11.25 -8.71
CA LEU A 637 18.13 10.09 -9.40
C LEU A 637 19.11 9.45 -10.40
N LEU A 638 19.79 10.26 -11.21
CA LEU A 638 20.79 9.80 -12.17
C LEU A 638 21.94 9.06 -11.46
N LEU A 639 22.46 9.62 -10.37
CA LEU A 639 23.48 9.00 -9.54
C LEU A 639 23.02 7.64 -8.99
N ALA A 640 21.79 7.57 -8.47
CA ALA A 640 21.23 6.34 -7.93
C ALA A 640 21.08 5.24 -8.98
N ILE A 641 20.58 5.58 -10.17
CA ILE A 641 20.45 4.65 -11.30
C ILE A 641 21.83 4.17 -11.75
N HIS A 642 22.77 5.10 -11.95
CA HIS A 642 24.13 4.79 -12.39
C HIS A 642 24.84 3.86 -11.41
N ALA A 643 24.83 4.16 -10.10
CA ALA A 643 25.44 3.31 -9.08
C ALA A 643 24.78 1.92 -9.00
N SER A 644 23.44 1.84 -9.15
CA SER A 644 22.71 0.57 -9.17
C SER A 644 23.09 -0.31 -10.37
N LEU A 645 23.26 0.29 -11.56
CA LEU A 645 23.74 -0.40 -12.76
C LEU A 645 25.19 -0.86 -12.61
N LEU A 646 26.07 0.02 -12.11
CA LEU A 646 27.48 -0.28 -11.88
C LEU A 646 27.67 -1.45 -10.88
N SER A 647 26.76 -1.60 -9.91
CA SER A 647 26.78 -2.73 -8.97
C SER A 647 26.59 -4.11 -9.63
N ARG A 648 26.10 -4.16 -10.88
CA ARG A 648 25.79 -5.39 -11.62
C ARG A 648 26.87 -5.80 -12.64
N VAL A 649 27.97 -5.05 -12.72
CA VAL A 649 29.07 -5.34 -13.64
C VAL A 649 29.59 -6.77 -13.45
N SER A 650 29.78 -7.47 -14.57
CA SER A 650 30.42 -8.78 -14.63
C SER A 650 31.65 -8.72 -15.54
N LEU A 651 32.57 -9.68 -15.43
CA LEU A 651 33.82 -9.75 -16.22
C LEU A 651 33.59 -10.08 -17.72
N ARG A 652 32.39 -9.87 -18.25
CA ARG A 652 32.09 -10.08 -19.67
C ARG A 652 32.41 -8.81 -20.47
N PRO A 653 33.18 -8.88 -21.57
CA PRO A 653 33.65 -7.71 -22.30
C PRO A 653 32.52 -6.81 -22.81
N VAL A 654 31.41 -7.39 -23.29
CA VAL A 654 30.23 -6.64 -23.72
C VAL A 654 29.59 -5.85 -22.58
N VAL A 655 29.53 -6.41 -21.37
CA VAL A 655 28.97 -5.72 -20.19
C VAL A 655 29.89 -4.58 -19.75
N ILE A 656 31.20 -4.78 -19.81
CA ILE A 656 32.19 -3.74 -19.51
C ILE A 656 32.06 -2.56 -20.48
N LEU A 657 31.93 -2.84 -21.78
CA LEU A 657 31.74 -1.81 -22.80
C LEU A 657 30.44 -1.01 -22.58
N LEU A 658 29.31 -1.70 -22.35
CA LEU A 658 28.03 -1.04 -22.09
C LEU A 658 28.06 -0.17 -20.83
N VAL A 659 28.74 -0.64 -19.78
CA VAL A 659 28.91 0.13 -18.55
C VAL A 659 29.81 1.33 -18.78
N ALA A 660 30.92 1.21 -19.51
CA ALA A 660 31.78 2.33 -19.85
C ALA A 660 31.05 3.42 -20.64
N ILE A 661 30.25 3.03 -21.64
CA ILE A 661 29.39 3.95 -22.40
C ILE A 661 28.36 4.61 -21.48
N GLY A 662 27.64 3.80 -20.68
CA GLY A 662 26.64 4.28 -19.74
C GLY A 662 27.21 5.25 -18.69
N SER A 663 28.40 4.97 -18.16
CA SER A 663 29.10 5.85 -17.23
C SER A 663 29.54 7.15 -17.88
N THR A 664 29.98 7.10 -19.14
CA THR A 664 30.34 8.31 -19.89
C THR A 664 29.12 9.20 -20.13
N LEU A 665 28.01 8.61 -20.58
CA LEU A 665 26.74 9.34 -20.76
C LEU A 665 26.21 9.91 -19.43
N SER A 666 26.31 9.14 -18.35
CA SER A 666 25.89 9.60 -17.01
C SER A 666 26.78 10.73 -16.50
N LEU A 667 28.08 10.73 -16.81
CA LEU A 667 28.98 11.83 -16.47
C LEU A 667 28.61 13.11 -17.22
N LEU A 668 28.36 13.02 -18.53
CA LEU A 668 27.96 14.18 -19.34
C LEU A 668 26.62 14.76 -18.86
N ALA A 669 25.63 13.90 -18.61
CA ALA A 669 24.34 14.32 -18.06
C ALA A 669 24.48 14.92 -16.65
N SER A 670 25.34 14.35 -15.80
CA SER A 670 25.64 14.86 -14.46
C SER A 670 26.26 16.25 -14.50
N TRP A 671 27.22 16.50 -15.41
CA TRP A 671 27.82 17.81 -15.63
C TRP A 671 26.80 18.85 -16.09
N TRP A 672 25.90 18.48 -17.00
CA TRP A 672 24.84 19.38 -17.43
C TRP A 672 23.87 19.71 -16.30
N LEU A 673 23.39 18.70 -15.57
CA LEU A 673 22.43 18.88 -14.46
C LEU A 673 23.00 19.73 -13.33
N ILE A 674 24.27 19.52 -12.94
CA ILE A 674 24.87 20.27 -11.82
C ILE A 674 25.05 21.75 -12.17
N ASN A 675 25.37 22.08 -13.42
CA ASN A 675 25.50 23.47 -13.88
C ASN A 675 24.15 24.19 -14.01
N GLN A 676 23.04 23.47 -14.20
CA GLN A 676 21.70 24.04 -14.16
C GLN A 676 21.15 24.16 -12.73
N GLY A 677 21.57 23.26 -11.83
CA GLY A 677 21.08 23.21 -10.45
C GLY A 677 21.81 24.12 -9.47
N LEU A 678 23.07 24.47 -9.74
CA LEU A 678 23.90 25.27 -8.86
C LEU A 678 24.05 26.72 -9.32
N GLU A 679 24.21 27.62 -8.36
CA GLU A 679 24.36 29.05 -8.60
C GLU A 679 25.66 29.38 -9.36
N THR A 680 25.53 30.22 -10.38
CA THR A 680 26.64 30.58 -11.27
C THR A 680 27.47 31.74 -10.70
N VAL A 681 26.85 32.60 -9.89
CA VAL A 681 27.47 33.78 -9.29
C VAL A 681 27.15 33.83 -7.79
N LEU A 682 28.12 33.46 -6.95
CA LEU A 682 28.06 33.62 -5.50
C LEU A 682 28.94 34.79 -5.06
N PHE A 683 28.38 35.62 -4.17
CA PHE A 683 29.11 36.67 -3.46
C PHE A 683 29.37 36.21 -2.02
N LYS A 684 30.59 35.74 -1.74
CA LYS A 684 30.97 35.33 -0.38
C LYS A 684 32.40 35.76 -0.07
N TYR A 685 32.61 36.32 1.12
CA TYR A 685 33.92 36.76 1.60
C TYR A 685 34.65 37.71 0.64
N ASP A 686 33.96 38.75 0.15
CA ASP A 686 34.49 39.78 -0.76
C ASP A 686 35.04 39.25 -2.10
N SER A 687 34.61 38.06 -2.52
CA SER A 687 35.03 37.42 -3.76
C SER A 687 33.83 36.83 -4.52
N VAL A 688 33.96 36.76 -5.86
CA VAL A 688 32.94 36.22 -6.77
C VAL A 688 33.44 34.90 -7.34
N PHE A 689 32.67 33.84 -7.13
CA PHE A 689 32.96 32.51 -7.67
C PHE A 689 31.65 31.77 -7.95
N SER A 690 31.70 30.71 -8.76
CA SER A 690 30.55 29.83 -8.95
C SER A 690 30.40 28.86 -7.77
N ALA A 691 29.20 28.36 -7.52
CA ALA A 691 28.94 27.34 -6.50
C ALA A 691 29.77 26.07 -6.72
N LEU A 692 29.98 25.68 -7.98
CA LEU A 692 30.79 24.51 -8.32
C LEU A 692 32.28 24.73 -7.99
N GLN A 693 32.80 25.94 -8.20
CA GLN A 693 34.14 26.31 -7.75
C GLN A 693 34.24 26.37 -6.23
N PHE A 694 33.19 26.83 -5.53
CA PHE A 694 33.15 26.82 -4.07
C PHE A 694 33.27 25.39 -3.49
N LEU A 695 32.60 24.42 -4.13
CA LEU A 695 32.62 23.02 -3.69
C LEU A 695 33.92 22.27 -4.05
N LEU A 696 34.48 22.52 -5.24
CA LEU A 696 35.61 21.75 -5.78
C LEU A 696 36.97 22.48 -5.71
N GLY A 697 36.96 23.76 -5.36
CA GLY A 697 38.13 24.62 -5.25
C GLY A 697 39.02 24.25 -4.07
N ALA A 698 40.35 24.27 -4.28
CA ALA A 698 41.31 24.07 -3.21
C ALA A 698 41.29 25.24 -2.21
N ASN A 699 41.26 26.46 -2.76
CA ASN A 699 41.33 27.75 -2.08
C ASN A 699 40.37 28.75 -2.77
N ARG A 700 39.94 29.78 -2.05
CA ARG A 700 39.01 30.82 -2.55
C ARG A 700 39.69 31.89 -3.43
N SER A 701 41.02 31.94 -3.44
CA SER A 701 41.81 32.96 -4.11
C SER A 701 42.23 32.64 -5.56
N ASN A 702 42.22 31.35 -5.94
CA ASN A 702 42.66 30.91 -7.27
C ASN A 702 41.46 30.42 -8.09
N PRO A 703 41.01 31.16 -9.12
CA PRO A 703 39.95 30.70 -10.00
C PRO A 703 40.39 29.46 -10.80
N LEU A 704 39.50 28.46 -10.86
CA LEU A 704 39.72 27.25 -11.64
C LEU A 704 39.15 27.43 -13.04
N THR A 705 39.85 26.88 -14.03
CA THR A 705 39.32 26.83 -15.40
C THR A 705 38.17 25.82 -15.51
N GLU A 706 37.29 26.01 -16.50
CA GLU A 706 36.13 25.12 -16.71
C GLU A 706 36.56 23.65 -16.94
N THR A 707 37.70 23.43 -17.60
CA THR A 707 38.26 22.10 -17.84
C THR A 707 38.76 21.44 -16.56
N GLU A 708 39.37 22.20 -15.65
CA GLU A 708 39.77 21.72 -14.33
C GLU A 708 38.56 21.39 -13.45
N LEU A 709 37.51 22.22 -13.50
CA LEU A 709 36.26 21.97 -12.79
C LEU A 709 35.57 20.70 -13.30
N LEU A 710 35.51 20.50 -14.61
CA LEU A 710 34.98 19.28 -15.24
C LEU A 710 35.77 18.04 -14.80
N LEU A 711 37.12 18.12 -14.80
CA LEU A 711 37.96 17.00 -14.39
C LEU A 711 37.76 16.65 -12.91
N ARG A 712 37.72 17.65 -12.03
CA ARG A 712 37.46 17.47 -10.59
C ARG A 712 36.08 16.89 -10.34
N TRP A 713 35.06 17.38 -11.06
CA TRP A 713 33.71 16.84 -10.99
C TRP A 713 33.64 15.39 -11.48
N ALA A 714 34.32 15.07 -12.58
CA ALA A 714 34.35 13.71 -13.10
C ALA A 714 34.94 12.73 -12.09
N ILE A 715 36.04 13.09 -11.42
CA ILE A 715 36.63 12.29 -10.35
C ILE A 715 35.65 12.13 -9.18
N ALA A 716 35.06 13.23 -8.71
CA ALA A 716 34.12 13.20 -7.59
C ALA A 716 32.87 12.33 -7.88
N TYR A 717 32.25 12.55 -9.03
CA TYR A 717 31.04 11.84 -9.46
C TYR A 717 31.30 10.34 -9.65
N LEU A 718 32.37 9.97 -10.38
CA LEU A 718 32.69 8.57 -10.63
C LEU A 718 33.11 7.84 -9.34
N SER A 719 33.85 8.50 -8.45
CA SER A 719 34.19 7.93 -7.14
C SER A 719 32.94 7.70 -6.30
N MET A 720 32.02 8.66 -6.24
CA MET A 720 30.77 8.52 -5.49
C MET A 720 29.91 7.37 -6.05
N ALA A 721 29.71 7.30 -7.36
CA ALA A 721 28.97 6.21 -7.99
C ALA A 721 29.62 4.84 -7.73
N SER A 722 30.96 4.77 -7.79
CA SER A 722 31.73 3.54 -7.57
C SER A 722 31.63 3.04 -6.13
N VAL A 723 31.79 3.91 -5.13
CA VAL A 723 31.74 3.53 -3.72
C VAL A 723 30.33 3.05 -3.34
N ILE A 724 29.28 3.74 -3.80
CA ILE A 724 27.89 3.30 -3.62
C ILE A 724 27.66 1.94 -4.29
N ALA A 725 28.15 1.74 -5.52
CA ALA A 725 28.03 0.47 -6.23
C ALA A 725 28.73 -0.70 -5.51
N VAL A 726 29.91 -0.46 -4.93
CA VAL A 726 30.62 -1.43 -4.09
C VAL A 726 29.80 -1.78 -2.85
N GLY A 727 29.24 -0.78 -2.15
CA GLY A 727 28.36 -1.00 -1.00
C GLY A 727 27.15 -1.87 -1.34
N ILE A 728 26.46 -1.59 -2.46
CA ILE A 728 25.34 -2.40 -2.96
C ILE A 728 25.78 -3.85 -3.23
N ARG A 729 26.94 -4.04 -3.86
CA ARG A 729 27.47 -5.37 -4.23
C ARG A 729 27.81 -6.20 -2.99
N LEU A 730 28.44 -5.60 -1.99
CA LEU A 730 28.76 -6.26 -0.72
C LEU A 730 27.48 -6.72 0.01
N ALA A 731 26.48 -5.85 0.08
CA ALA A 731 25.19 -6.19 0.70
C ALA A 731 24.47 -7.33 -0.05
N LYS A 732 24.48 -7.31 -1.40
CA LYS A 732 23.93 -8.39 -2.23
C LYS A 732 24.57 -9.75 -1.92
N GLN A 733 25.90 -9.81 -1.89
CA GLN A 733 26.64 -11.06 -1.64
C GLN A 733 26.29 -11.69 -0.29
N GLN A 734 26.19 -10.87 0.77
CA GLN A 734 25.81 -11.32 2.12
C GLN A 734 24.36 -11.82 2.21
N THR A 735 23.44 -11.17 1.49
CA THR A 735 22.03 -11.60 1.47
C THR A 735 21.77 -12.86 0.64
N SER A 736 22.59 -13.12 -0.40
CA SER A 736 22.47 -14.31 -1.24
C SER A 736 23.02 -15.59 -0.63
N SER A 737 23.89 -15.51 0.38
CA SER A 737 24.41 -16.67 1.11
C SER A 737 23.48 -17.14 2.25
N THR A 738 22.45 -16.36 2.56
CA THR A 738 21.46 -16.62 3.63
C THR A 738 20.06 -16.93 3.08
N LEU A 739 19.88 -16.89 1.76
CA LEU A 739 18.71 -17.35 1.00
C LEU A 739 19.05 -18.68 0.33
#